data_AF-A0A101WRV7-F1
#
_entry.id   AF-A0A101WRV7-F1
#
_cell.length_a   1.000
_cell.length_b   1.000
_cell.length_c   1.000
_cell.angle_alpha   90.00
_cell.angle_beta   90.00
_cell.angle_gamma   90.00
#
_symmetry.space_group_name_H-M   'P 1'
#
loop_
_entity.id
_entity.type
_entity.pdbx_description
1 polymer ?
#
loop_
_entity_poly.entity_id
_entity_poly.type
_entity_poly.pdbx_seq_one_letter_code
_entity_poly.pdbx_strand_id
1 'polypeptide(L)'
;MRHVPTSLYIDTEFFKRQGLRLDTKAFTALTGTFAKGGLRLLIPVVMERELFRHFEREAEKAANAVTNAHRAYPVNNLALVDLPSQKELEKKCIEEMKRQWSSFKEHFVVENLPIAGNLEDVVDWYFAILPPFSKSKPKEFPDAFIISALDQYHKQYHANIAVIGFDDDFSQACASRRYILYFPDLGKYIEAFQPELSGKERLPGDVDLTKPITTEDLTELKAILARGSQVTSIEIERVMQLLESRGSNYDYFFQNADDAVWLNHLSERGYFLNPPDVEQTTGGHYVVPWWPPLEYLIRIFDAAPAEAMDQISKIPNTNNFRVLEGILKIVLKADSADSVLIFSRFITSYIENCRWGHELIISLLKKPFIFHSQLSEVAPALLLKIVEFRRDPREQEKRSRRKENPEDLNTSLEPIPRFDQWEYQQILEKGVRPLAEHEPYQVARFLIDAVASMIRLRIDPEDFDKGRGQDYSEIWCRRLDKPDRDYQDVKETLVQTLTYACEQVYDKAPESIDALDQALRNHRWEVFKRLRQHLYASHQSYQTLQWIREEILGHDDFSKWEHHYEFQLMIRKASEHFGPRLLSEDERKGIFGTILNGPSKEDFREWMGERYSDEAFHQRQRYFHRIQLRPFAALLSGDVRRYFDELEGEAQSKAVIDDSYSPYGEVTGGIVSYRSPKSAEDLENLTDEELLTYLNNWDEEHHDKDNWLIEINISALAGVFQSLFKDKIVRDVELMAFWMTNRDRIARPIYVAAILKTMLEFVKEKNFDNLDQWIEFCAWVLSHPDSARVEGQPEPRDESRNHPDWGNSRRAVVDFIDACVNKDTNAPVTARDGLADLLRQACSQFDWRLDHDCPVLLNRDDPITEAINNTRSRALESLVNFGFWVHRHLPVDNLPEVTDILAKRIADDAEIPLSRPEHALLGMHFGNLCALNRDWAIEHRESFFPQGNKVVWQDAFGSYIRFNRPVKLTFEILLGEFEYAIENLNALTAEKDNGKELVDRLGQHLFTYYLWDVYPLLGDGSLLERFYDKTNDDRKRWAQLFDHVGRSLRNSGRHLDKALTDRVIAFFDWRVEAAEPLELQEFTFWLEAECLDPNWRLHSYSKILDLERGKDVGLSLQVSALNKLLPNHLDLVVECFAKITVAMDQSIRMYISANDAKPILKAGFNAEDPQVREIAERTRENLLRLGHFDYLDIE
;
A
#
# COMPACT_ATOMS: atom_id res chain seq x y z
N MET A 1 -24.01 25.01 25.64
CA MET A 1 -25.35 24.37 25.65
C MET A 1 -25.17 22.89 25.39
N ARG A 2 -25.96 21.98 25.97
CA ARG A 2 -25.87 20.55 25.61
C ARG A 2 -26.48 20.38 24.21
N HIS A 3 -25.64 20.17 23.20
CA HIS A 3 -26.08 19.76 21.87
C HIS A 3 -26.92 18.49 21.98
N VAL A 4 -28.01 18.42 21.21
CA VAL A 4 -28.90 17.27 21.24
C VAL A 4 -28.20 16.09 20.55
N PRO A 5 -28.14 14.89 21.16
CA PRO A 5 -27.39 13.78 20.59
C PRO A 5 -27.94 13.32 19.24
N THR A 6 -27.06 13.12 18.26
CA THR A 6 -27.40 12.56 16.93
C THR A 6 -27.31 11.03 16.87
N SER A 7 -26.72 10.38 17.89
CA SER A 7 -26.81 8.93 18.10
C SER A 7 -28.10 8.61 18.86
N LEU A 8 -28.99 7.86 18.24
CA LEU A 8 -30.36 7.62 18.67
C LEU A 8 -30.59 6.13 18.95
N TYR A 9 -31.03 5.81 20.15
CA TYR A 9 -31.60 4.51 20.51
C TYR A 9 -33.10 4.67 20.78
N ILE A 10 -33.91 3.79 20.20
CA ILE A 10 -35.36 3.76 20.40
C ILE A 10 -35.71 2.44 21.08
N ASP A 11 -36.35 2.52 22.24
CA ASP A 11 -36.72 1.37 23.02
C ASP A 11 -37.87 0.55 22.40
N THR A 12 -37.90 -0.77 22.64
CA THR A 12 -38.91 -1.66 22.05
C THR A 12 -40.34 -1.31 22.47
N GLU A 13 -40.52 -0.78 23.69
CA GLU A 13 -41.83 -0.33 24.18
C GLU A 13 -42.37 0.87 23.38
N PHE A 14 -41.48 1.73 22.86
CA PHE A 14 -41.91 2.81 21.98
C PHE A 14 -42.52 2.26 20.70
N PHE A 15 -41.88 1.29 20.05
CA PHE A 15 -42.42 0.63 18.85
C PHE A 15 -43.77 -0.06 19.14
N LYS A 16 -43.90 -0.74 20.28
CA LYS A 16 -45.18 -1.37 20.69
C LYS A 16 -46.31 -0.36 20.83
N ARG A 17 -46.06 0.79 21.46
CA ARG A 17 -47.07 1.85 21.60
C ARG A 17 -47.47 2.49 20.27
N GLN A 18 -46.56 2.50 19.29
CA GLN A 18 -46.88 2.89 17.91
C GLN A 18 -47.59 1.77 17.12
N GLY A 19 -47.95 0.66 17.77
CA GLY A 19 -48.60 -0.49 17.12
C GLY A 19 -47.68 -1.27 16.19
N LEU A 20 -46.36 -1.22 16.41
CA LEU A 20 -45.32 -1.81 15.54
C LEU A 20 -45.35 -1.29 14.10
N ARG A 21 -45.94 -0.11 13.91
CA ARG A 21 -46.03 0.59 12.64
C ARG A 21 -44.94 1.65 12.55
N LEU A 22 -44.21 1.65 11.44
CA LEU A 22 -43.12 2.61 11.18
C LEU A 22 -43.59 3.78 10.29
N ASP A 23 -44.86 3.79 9.89
CA ASP A 23 -45.53 4.82 9.10
C ASP A 23 -46.38 5.78 9.97
N THR A 24 -46.20 5.76 11.29
CA THR A 24 -46.92 6.66 12.19
C THR A 24 -46.38 8.09 12.10
N LYS A 25 -47.22 9.07 12.47
CA LYS A 25 -46.85 10.50 12.46
C LYS A 25 -45.52 10.79 13.18
N ALA A 26 -45.20 10.05 14.23
CA ALA A 26 -43.96 10.23 14.99
C ALA A 26 -42.71 9.82 14.17
N PHE A 27 -42.74 8.65 13.52
CA PHE A 27 -41.65 8.19 12.68
C PHE A 27 -41.54 8.99 11.38
N THR A 28 -42.66 9.36 10.77
CA THR A 28 -42.67 10.23 9.57
C THR A 28 -42.15 11.64 9.88
N ALA A 29 -42.47 12.20 11.05
CA ALA A 29 -41.92 13.48 11.47
C ALA A 29 -40.40 13.40 11.70
N LEU A 30 -39.91 12.30 12.30
CA LEU A 30 -38.48 12.06 12.48
C LEU A 30 -37.76 11.99 11.12
N THR A 31 -38.21 11.13 10.21
CA THR A 31 -37.55 10.95 8.90
C THR A 31 -37.76 12.13 7.96
N GLY A 32 -38.82 12.93 8.15
CA GLY A 32 -39.06 14.16 7.40
C GLY A 32 -38.32 15.39 7.93
N THR A 33 -37.88 15.39 9.19
CA THR A 33 -37.15 16.52 9.80
C THR A 33 -35.65 16.45 9.52
N PHE A 34 -35.06 15.25 9.53
CA PHE A 34 -33.63 15.06 9.34
C PHE A 34 -33.34 14.50 7.94
N ALA A 35 -32.27 15.00 7.30
CA ALA A 35 -31.81 14.45 6.02
C ALA A 35 -31.43 12.97 6.16
N LYS A 36 -31.56 12.20 5.07
CA LYS A 36 -31.17 10.78 5.03
C LYS A 36 -29.70 10.64 5.45
N GLY A 37 -29.43 9.86 6.50
CA GLY A 37 -28.09 9.67 7.07
C GLY A 37 -27.65 10.74 8.09
N GLY A 38 -28.48 11.75 8.38
CA GLY A 38 -28.18 12.81 9.36
C GLY A 38 -28.26 12.39 10.83
N LEU A 39 -28.84 11.21 11.10
CA LEU A 39 -28.89 10.59 12.43
C LEU A 39 -28.29 9.20 12.39
N ARG A 40 -27.68 8.79 13.50
CA ARG A 40 -27.12 7.45 13.69
C ARG A 40 -28.05 6.62 14.56
N LEU A 41 -28.60 5.54 14.02
CA LEU A 41 -29.53 4.65 14.74
C LEU A 41 -28.74 3.51 15.39
N LEU A 42 -28.78 3.45 16.72
CA LEU A 42 -28.13 2.39 17.52
C LEU A 42 -29.09 1.21 17.69
N ILE A 43 -28.65 0.02 17.29
CA ILE A 43 -29.46 -1.19 17.30
C ILE A 43 -28.75 -2.28 18.12
N PRO A 44 -29.00 -2.36 19.44
CA PRO A 44 -28.61 -3.52 20.23
C PRO A 44 -29.23 -4.81 19.68
N VAL A 45 -28.43 -5.87 19.57
CA VAL A 45 -28.90 -7.19 19.11
C VAL A 45 -30.06 -7.71 19.97
N VAL A 46 -30.05 -7.42 21.27
CA VAL A 46 -31.14 -7.80 22.20
C VAL A 46 -32.45 -7.09 21.84
N MET A 47 -32.39 -5.79 21.54
CA MET A 47 -33.53 -4.98 21.14
C MET A 47 -34.14 -5.47 19.82
N GLU A 48 -33.33 -5.73 18.80
CA GLU A 48 -33.84 -6.18 17.49
C GLU A 48 -34.48 -7.58 17.56
N ARG A 49 -33.90 -8.49 18.36
CA ARG A 49 -34.49 -9.82 18.62
C ARG A 49 -35.82 -9.71 19.35
N GLU A 50 -35.93 -8.81 20.32
CA GLU A 50 -37.20 -8.57 21.00
C GLU A 50 -38.24 -7.97 20.05
N LEU A 51 -37.86 -7.01 19.21
CA LEU A 51 -38.74 -6.44 18.19
C LEU A 51 -39.29 -7.52 17.23
N PHE A 52 -38.44 -8.43 16.75
CA PHE A 52 -38.87 -9.53 15.89
C PHE A 52 -39.79 -10.53 16.59
N ARG A 53 -39.56 -10.82 17.87
CA ARG A 53 -40.50 -11.62 18.68
C ARG A 53 -41.88 -10.95 18.77
N HIS A 54 -41.93 -9.62 18.83
CA HIS A 54 -43.19 -8.89 18.81
C HIS A 54 -43.86 -8.89 17.42
N PHE A 55 -43.08 -8.83 16.33
CA PHE A 55 -43.62 -9.02 14.98
C PHE A 55 -44.26 -10.39 14.82
N GLU A 56 -43.61 -11.45 15.28
CA GLU A 56 -44.16 -12.82 15.25
C GLU A 56 -45.51 -12.89 15.98
N ARG A 57 -45.57 -12.36 17.22
CA ARG A 57 -46.79 -12.38 18.03
C ARG A 57 -47.94 -11.56 17.42
N GLU A 58 -47.66 -10.39 16.85
CA GLU A 58 -48.69 -9.57 16.21
C GLU A 58 -49.11 -10.12 14.85
N ALA A 59 -48.20 -10.73 14.09
CA ALA A 59 -48.52 -11.46 12.87
C ALA A 59 -49.45 -12.64 13.15
N GLU A 60 -49.19 -13.41 14.22
CA GLU A 60 -50.06 -14.50 14.66
C GLU A 60 -51.47 -13.98 15.02
N LYS A 61 -51.57 -12.88 15.77
CA LYS A 61 -52.87 -12.25 16.10
C LYS A 61 -53.60 -11.73 14.87
N ALA A 62 -52.90 -11.06 13.96
CA ALA A 62 -53.48 -10.55 12.72
C ALA A 62 -53.98 -11.70 11.84
N ALA A 63 -53.18 -12.76 11.69
CA ALA A 63 -53.56 -13.94 10.93
C ALA A 63 -54.78 -14.66 11.55
N ASN A 64 -54.81 -14.79 12.87
CA ASN A 64 -55.97 -15.30 13.58
C ASN A 64 -57.22 -14.43 13.36
N ALA A 65 -57.09 -13.10 13.44
CA ALA A 65 -58.21 -12.18 13.25
C ALA A 65 -58.77 -12.23 11.82
N VAL A 66 -57.92 -12.24 10.80
CA VAL A 66 -58.35 -12.35 9.39
C VAL A 66 -58.97 -13.72 9.13
N THR A 67 -58.37 -14.80 9.62
CA THR A 67 -58.90 -16.17 9.47
C THR A 67 -60.26 -16.31 10.17
N ASN A 68 -60.41 -15.75 11.38
CA ASN A 68 -61.67 -15.78 12.12
C ASN A 68 -62.75 -14.89 11.47
N ALA A 69 -62.38 -13.72 10.93
CA ALA A 69 -63.31 -12.87 10.18
C ALA A 69 -63.80 -13.55 8.90
N HIS A 70 -62.90 -14.21 8.16
CA HIS A 70 -63.23 -14.99 6.98
C HIS A 70 -64.18 -16.16 7.32
N ARG A 71 -63.95 -16.84 8.45
CA ARG A 71 -64.84 -17.91 8.96
C ARG A 71 -66.20 -17.39 9.45
N ALA A 72 -66.23 -16.21 10.07
CA ALA A 72 -67.45 -15.63 10.66
C ALA A 72 -68.38 -14.97 9.64
N TYR A 73 -67.85 -14.49 8.51
CA TYR A 73 -68.59 -13.82 7.45
C TYR A 73 -68.24 -14.39 6.07
N PRO A 74 -68.66 -15.64 5.74
CA PRO A 74 -68.46 -16.21 4.41
C PRO A 74 -69.26 -15.40 3.40
N VAL A 75 -68.58 -14.56 2.62
CA VAL A 75 -69.19 -13.77 1.55
C VAL A 75 -69.52 -14.72 0.39
N ASN A 76 -70.74 -15.25 0.40
CA ASN A 76 -71.26 -16.01 -0.74
C ASN A 76 -71.35 -15.08 -1.96
N ASN A 77 -70.59 -15.40 -3.01
CA ASN A 77 -70.59 -14.81 -4.35
C ASN A 77 -69.72 -13.56 -4.64
N LEU A 78 -68.57 -13.39 -3.99
CA LEU A 78 -67.51 -12.56 -4.56
C LEU A 78 -66.21 -13.37 -4.67
N ALA A 79 -65.80 -13.68 -5.91
CA ALA A 79 -64.52 -14.27 -6.25
C ALA A 79 -63.37 -13.26 -6.04
N LEU A 80 -63.19 -12.80 -4.80
CA LEU A 80 -62.10 -11.91 -4.40
C LEU A 80 -61.11 -12.70 -3.55
N VAL A 81 -60.28 -13.48 -4.26
CA VAL A 81 -59.02 -14.11 -3.81
C VAL A 81 -59.16 -15.24 -2.78
N ASP A 82 -58.55 -16.40 -3.10
CA ASP A 82 -58.34 -17.48 -2.14
C ASP A 82 -57.45 -16.97 -0.99
N LEU A 83 -58.01 -16.93 0.23
CA LEU A 83 -57.28 -16.49 1.40
C LEU A 83 -56.21 -17.54 1.73
N PRO A 84 -54.91 -17.17 1.78
CA PRO A 84 -53.84 -18.11 2.06
C PRO A 84 -54.03 -18.74 3.44
N SER A 85 -53.38 -19.89 3.68
CA SER A 85 -53.47 -20.55 4.98
C SER A 85 -53.00 -19.62 6.11
N GLN A 86 -53.51 -19.81 7.32
CA GLN A 86 -53.14 -18.99 8.48
C GLN A 86 -51.62 -18.86 8.64
N LYS A 87 -50.89 -19.96 8.44
CA LYS A 87 -49.43 -20.01 8.52
C LYS A 87 -48.74 -19.24 7.39
N GLU A 88 -49.30 -19.24 6.19
CA GLU A 88 -48.81 -18.41 5.08
C GLU A 88 -49.09 -16.93 5.29
N LEU A 89 -50.25 -16.58 5.87
CA LEU A 89 -50.57 -15.20 6.19
C LEU A 89 -49.65 -14.65 7.30
N GLU A 90 -49.40 -15.44 8.35
CA GLU A 90 -48.43 -15.12 9.40
C GLU A 90 -47.03 -14.88 8.81
N LYS A 91 -46.56 -15.79 7.94
CA LYS A 91 -45.27 -15.64 7.26
C LYS A 91 -45.20 -14.35 6.44
N LYS A 92 -46.23 -14.05 5.64
CA LYS A 92 -46.30 -12.82 4.83
C LYS A 92 -46.31 -11.56 5.69
N CYS A 93 -47.01 -11.57 6.83
CA CYS A 93 -47.01 -10.46 7.78
C CYS A 93 -45.61 -10.24 8.38
N ILE A 94 -44.92 -11.30 8.80
CA ILE A 94 -43.55 -11.20 9.35
C ILE A 94 -42.58 -10.66 8.30
N GLU A 95 -42.64 -11.17 7.06
CA GLU A 95 -41.80 -10.71 5.95
C GLU A 95 -42.00 -9.22 5.67
N GLU A 96 -43.26 -8.77 5.62
CA GLU A 96 -43.58 -7.37 5.39
C GLU A 96 -43.12 -6.45 6.54
N MET A 97 -43.32 -6.86 7.80
CA MET A 97 -42.85 -6.08 8.95
C MET A 97 -41.31 -5.97 8.99
N LYS A 98 -40.60 -7.06 8.65
CA LYS A 98 -39.12 -7.05 8.51
C LYS A 98 -38.66 -6.19 7.33
N ARG A 99 -39.40 -6.17 6.23
CA ARG A 99 -39.14 -5.29 5.07
C ARG A 99 -39.30 -3.82 5.45
N GLN A 100 -40.39 -3.46 6.15
CA GLN A 100 -40.61 -2.10 6.64
C GLN A 100 -39.53 -1.66 7.63
N TRP A 101 -39.09 -2.56 8.54
CA TRP A 101 -37.96 -2.30 9.42
C TRP A 101 -36.67 -2.02 8.65
N SER A 102 -36.39 -2.79 7.60
CA SER A 102 -35.20 -2.60 6.75
C SER A 102 -35.26 -1.26 6.01
N SER A 103 -36.42 -0.92 5.44
CA SER A 103 -36.65 0.36 4.76
C SER A 103 -36.54 1.56 5.72
N PHE A 104 -37.01 1.42 6.96
CA PHE A 104 -36.83 2.45 8.00
C PHE A 104 -35.35 2.66 8.32
N LYS A 105 -34.58 1.57 8.48
CA LYS A 105 -33.13 1.63 8.75
C LYS A 105 -32.33 2.38 7.69
N GLU A 106 -32.74 2.35 6.42
CA GLU A 106 -32.06 3.07 5.33
C GLU A 106 -32.04 4.60 5.52
N HIS A 107 -32.90 5.15 6.38
CA HIS A 107 -32.93 6.59 6.65
C HIS A 107 -31.79 7.07 7.56
N PHE A 108 -31.05 6.13 8.18
CA PHE A 108 -30.05 6.39 9.21
C PHE A 108 -28.69 5.81 8.83
N VAL A 109 -27.64 6.32 9.46
CA VAL A 109 -26.39 5.55 9.60
C VAL A 109 -26.62 4.51 10.70
N VAL A 110 -26.66 3.23 10.35
CA VAL A 110 -27.02 2.16 11.30
C VAL A 110 -25.79 1.62 12.00
N GLU A 111 -25.83 1.58 13.33
CA GLU A 111 -24.83 0.87 14.14
C GLU A 111 -25.45 -0.30 14.88
N ASN A 112 -24.96 -1.51 14.60
CA ASN A 112 -25.41 -2.72 15.29
C ASN A 112 -24.55 -2.95 16.53
N LEU A 113 -25.16 -2.93 17.71
CA LEU A 113 -24.44 -3.13 18.97
C LEU A 113 -24.51 -4.61 19.38
N PRO A 114 -23.38 -5.35 19.34
CA PRO A 114 -23.34 -6.74 19.74
C PRO A 114 -23.63 -6.89 21.25
N ILE A 115 -23.90 -8.12 21.69
CA ILE A 115 -23.95 -8.46 23.12
C ILE A 115 -22.51 -8.51 23.65
N ALA A 116 -21.85 -7.35 23.71
CA ALA A 116 -20.45 -7.20 24.13
C ALA A 116 -20.30 -6.37 25.41
N GLY A 117 -21.43 -6.08 26.10
CA GLY A 117 -21.43 -5.35 27.36
C GLY A 117 -20.66 -6.08 28.47
N ASN A 118 -20.21 -5.33 29.47
CA ASN A 118 -19.55 -5.91 30.63
C ASN A 118 -20.55 -6.73 31.45
N LEU A 119 -20.43 -8.06 31.42
CA LEU A 119 -21.28 -8.97 32.18
C LEU A 119 -21.16 -8.70 33.69
N GLU A 120 -19.98 -8.27 34.16
CA GLU A 120 -19.75 -7.94 35.57
C GLU A 120 -20.63 -6.75 36.00
N ASP A 121 -20.70 -5.69 35.18
CA ASP A 121 -21.54 -4.51 35.47
C ASP A 121 -23.02 -4.89 35.60
N VAL A 122 -23.53 -5.77 34.72
CA VAL A 122 -24.93 -6.22 34.75
C VAL A 122 -25.20 -7.09 35.98
N VAL A 123 -24.26 -7.96 36.35
CA VAL A 123 -24.34 -8.80 37.56
C VAL A 123 -24.34 -7.92 38.81
N ASP A 124 -23.48 -6.91 38.86
CA ASP A 124 -23.40 -5.96 39.96
C ASP A 124 -24.69 -5.15 40.10
N TRP A 125 -25.26 -4.65 39.00
CA TRP A 125 -26.54 -3.94 39.02
C TRP A 125 -27.69 -4.84 39.52
N TYR A 126 -27.69 -6.11 39.13
CA TYR A 126 -28.70 -7.08 39.57
C TYR A 126 -28.66 -7.32 41.09
N PHE A 127 -27.48 -7.59 41.65
CA PHE A 127 -27.35 -7.85 43.10
C PHE A 127 -27.46 -6.59 43.96
N ALA A 128 -27.04 -5.44 43.45
CA ALA A 128 -27.18 -4.15 44.12
C ALA A 128 -28.59 -3.53 43.98
N ILE A 129 -29.48 -4.14 43.18
CA ILE A 129 -30.82 -3.62 42.86
C ILE A 129 -30.71 -2.17 42.32
N LEU A 130 -29.77 -1.97 41.39
CA LEU A 130 -29.60 -0.70 40.69
C LEU A 130 -30.40 -0.72 39.38
N PRO A 131 -30.99 0.42 38.98
CA PRO A 131 -31.69 0.53 37.69
C PRO A 131 -30.82 0.03 36.53
N PRO A 132 -31.35 -0.80 35.61
CA PRO A 132 -32.79 -1.02 35.36
C PRO A 132 -33.46 -2.09 36.25
N PHE A 133 -32.78 -2.71 37.21
CA PHE A 133 -33.40 -3.64 38.15
C PHE A 133 -34.12 -2.91 39.29
N SER A 134 -35.30 -3.40 39.68
CA SER A 134 -36.05 -2.90 40.83
C SER A 134 -36.66 -4.04 41.64
N LYS A 135 -37.09 -3.78 42.89
CA LYS A 135 -37.76 -4.80 43.74
C LYS A 135 -39.03 -5.37 43.09
N SER A 136 -39.71 -4.56 42.26
CA SER A 136 -40.89 -4.96 41.49
C SER A 136 -40.53 -5.64 40.16
N LYS A 137 -39.35 -5.37 39.60
CA LYS A 137 -38.88 -5.93 38.33
C LYS A 137 -37.47 -6.54 38.45
N PRO A 138 -37.31 -7.70 39.10
CA PRO A 138 -36.01 -8.34 39.28
C PRO A 138 -35.51 -9.10 38.02
N LYS A 139 -36.23 -9.03 36.88
CA LYS A 139 -35.94 -9.85 35.68
C LYS A 139 -35.59 -9.03 34.44
N GLU A 140 -35.24 -7.75 34.60
CA GLU A 140 -34.94 -6.81 33.49
C GLU A 140 -33.52 -6.96 32.92
N PHE A 141 -33.12 -8.20 32.65
CA PHE A 141 -31.82 -8.48 32.00
C PHE A 141 -31.73 -7.91 30.58
N PRO A 142 -32.77 -7.94 29.72
CA PRO A 142 -32.69 -7.32 28.39
C PRO A 142 -32.31 -5.84 28.46
N ASP A 143 -32.99 -5.07 29.32
CA ASP A 143 -32.72 -3.65 29.55
C ASP A 143 -31.32 -3.43 30.10
N ALA A 144 -30.86 -4.27 31.03
CA ALA A 144 -29.52 -4.17 31.58
C ALA A 144 -28.43 -4.42 30.51
N PHE A 145 -28.63 -5.40 29.62
CA PHE A 145 -27.71 -5.64 28.50
C PHE A 145 -27.77 -4.52 27.45
N ILE A 146 -28.93 -3.92 27.21
CA ILE A 146 -29.08 -2.77 26.32
C ILE A 146 -28.33 -1.57 26.90
N ILE A 147 -28.54 -1.23 28.18
CA ILE A 147 -27.82 -0.15 28.87
C ILE A 147 -26.31 -0.43 28.84
N SER A 148 -25.86 -1.66 29.12
CA SER A 148 -24.44 -2.01 29.05
C SER A 148 -23.85 -1.86 27.64
N ALA A 149 -24.62 -2.19 26.60
CA ALA A 149 -24.22 -1.99 25.20
C ALA A 149 -24.16 -0.49 24.82
N LEU A 150 -25.08 0.33 25.33
CA LEU A 150 -25.03 1.78 25.16
C LEU A 150 -23.84 2.41 25.91
N ASP A 151 -23.54 1.94 27.11
CA ASP A 151 -22.37 2.36 27.89
C ASP A 151 -21.07 2.01 27.16
N GLN A 152 -21.00 0.82 26.58
CA GLN A 152 -19.86 0.39 25.77
C GLN A 152 -19.74 1.21 24.48
N TYR A 153 -20.85 1.48 23.80
CA TYR A 153 -20.87 2.34 22.61
C TYR A 153 -20.35 3.74 22.95
N HIS A 154 -20.79 4.32 24.08
CA HIS A 154 -20.24 5.58 24.57
C HIS A 154 -18.75 5.46 24.92
N LYS A 155 -18.31 4.40 25.61
CA LYS A 155 -16.88 4.16 25.90
C LYS A 155 -16.04 4.06 24.63
N GLN A 156 -16.59 3.51 23.54
CA GLN A 156 -15.88 3.29 22.29
C GLN A 156 -15.86 4.53 21.39
N TYR A 157 -16.98 5.27 21.30
CA TYR A 157 -17.14 6.36 20.33
C TYR A 157 -17.25 7.75 20.98
N HIS A 158 -17.27 7.82 22.32
CA HIS A 158 -17.47 9.04 23.12
C HIS A 158 -18.69 9.89 22.70
N ALA A 159 -19.65 9.26 22.01
CA ALA A 159 -20.85 9.91 21.53
C ALA A 159 -21.89 9.99 22.65
N ASN A 160 -22.53 11.15 22.81
CA ASN A 160 -23.75 11.23 23.61
C ASN A 160 -24.86 10.46 22.90
N ILE A 161 -25.79 9.89 23.66
CA ILE A 161 -26.85 9.02 23.14
C ILE A 161 -28.20 9.60 23.53
N ALA A 162 -29.09 9.76 22.57
CA ALA A 162 -30.49 10.03 22.79
C ALA A 162 -31.22 8.71 22.95
N VAL A 163 -31.92 8.53 24.06
CA VAL A 163 -32.77 7.36 24.31
C VAL A 163 -34.23 7.79 24.25
N ILE A 164 -35.03 7.10 23.44
CA ILE A 164 -36.47 7.28 23.37
C ILE A 164 -37.13 6.11 24.07
N GLY A 165 -37.88 6.37 25.14
CA GLY A 165 -38.54 5.31 25.91
C GLY A 165 -39.67 5.83 26.79
N PHE A 166 -40.35 4.92 27.46
CA PHE A 166 -41.44 5.23 28.41
C PHE A 166 -41.30 4.55 29.77
N ASP A 167 -40.24 3.79 30.02
CA ASP A 167 -40.05 3.04 31.26
C ASP A 167 -39.31 3.90 32.29
N ASP A 168 -39.95 4.11 33.45
CA ASP A 168 -39.39 4.90 34.55
C ASP A 168 -38.10 4.28 35.11
N ASP A 169 -37.96 2.95 35.11
CA ASP A 169 -36.76 2.25 35.57
C ASP A 169 -35.61 2.42 34.55
N PHE A 170 -35.91 2.34 33.25
CA PHE A 170 -34.95 2.61 32.17
C PHE A 170 -34.53 4.08 32.14
N SER A 171 -35.48 5.00 32.36
CA SER A 171 -35.22 6.44 32.51
C SER A 171 -34.30 6.72 33.70
N GLN A 172 -34.48 6.04 34.84
CA GLN A 172 -33.60 6.18 36.01
C GLN A 172 -32.20 5.62 35.73
N ALA A 173 -32.10 4.50 35.01
CA ALA A 173 -30.83 3.97 34.55
C ALA A 173 -30.10 4.99 33.66
N CYS A 174 -30.81 5.63 32.73
CA CYS A 174 -30.26 6.70 31.89
C CYS A 174 -29.86 7.94 32.70
N ALA A 175 -30.65 8.35 33.70
CA ALA A 175 -30.39 9.54 34.51
C ALA A 175 -29.07 9.49 35.29
N SER A 176 -28.61 8.28 35.65
CA SER A 176 -27.30 8.06 36.29
C SER A 176 -26.11 8.28 35.33
N ARG A 177 -26.36 8.37 34.02
CA ARG A 177 -25.35 8.47 32.95
C ARG A 177 -25.42 9.84 32.28
N ARG A 178 -24.40 10.67 32.50
CA ARG A 178 -24.36 12.04 31.99
C ARG A 178 -24.34 12.16 30.46
N TYR A 179 -23.97 11.10 29.75
CA TYR A 179 -23.88 11.00 28.29
C TYR A 179 -25.14 10.43 27.62
N ILE A 180 -26.13 9.98 28.41
CA ILE A 180 -27.43 9.55 27.88
C ILE A 180 -28.46 10.63 28.18
N LEU A 181 -29.08 11.17 27.13
CA LEU A 181 -30.22 12.05 27.24
C LEU A 181 -31.49 11.26 26.94
N TYR A 182 -32.32 11.12 27.97
CA TYR A 182 -33.60 10.43 27.85
C TYR A 182 -34.70 11.39 27.38
N PHE A 183 -35.47 10.97 26.39
CA PHE A 183 -36.64 11.67 25.89
C PHE A 183 -37.87 10.77 25.99
N PRO A 184 -39.02 11.31 26.44
CA PRO A 184 -40.24 10.52 26.60
C PRO A 184 -40.87 10.14 25.25
N ASP A 185 -40.59 10.89 24.17
CA ASP A 185 -41.07 10.58 22.83
C ASP A 185 -40.23 11.27 21.74
N LEU A 186 -40.43 10.84 20.49
CA LEU A 186 -39.75 11.40 19.32
C LEU A 186 -40.09 12.88 19.07
N GLY A 187 -41.29 13.33 19.45
CA GLY A 187 -41.68 14.74 19.32
C GLY A 187 -40.85 15.64 20.22
N LYS A 188 -40.64 15.24 21.49
CA LYS A 188 -39.77 15.95 22.44
C LYS A 188 -38.30 15.93 22.03
N TYR A 189 -37.87 14.83 21.40
CA TYR A 189 -36.54 14.75 20.80
C TYR A 189 -36.38 15.74 19.64
N ILE A 190 -37.35 15.80 18.70
CA ILE A 190 -37.36 16.77 17.60
C ILE A 190 -37.48 18.21 18.13
N GLU A 191 -38.30 18.46 19.15
CA GLU A 191 -38.42 19.77 19.80
C GLU A 191 -37.10 20.23 20.41
N ALA A 192 -36.29 19.31 20.95
CA ALA A 192 -34.99 19.65 21.50
C ALA A 192 -34.02 20.17 20.42
N PHE A 193 -34.18 19.72 19.16
CA PHE A 193 -33.45 20.25 18.01
C PHE A 193 -34.02 21.57 17.49
N GLN A 194 -35.17 22.09 17.97
CA GLN A 194 -35.73 23.36 17.47
C GLN A 194 -34.78 24.56 17.54
N PRO A 195 -33.90 24.72 18.56
CA PRO A 195 -32.87 25.76 18.54
C PRO A 195 -31.88 25.61 17.37
N GLU A 196 -31.55 24.38 16.98
CA GLU A 196 -30.63 24.03 15.88
C GLU A 196 -31.36 24.03 14.50
N LEU A 197 -32.64 23.62 14.46
CA LEU A 197 -33.50 23.53 13.26
C LEU A 197 -34.19 24.85 12.90
N SER A 198 -34.40 25.76 13.86
CA SER A 198 -35.06 27.06 13.61
C SER A 198 -34.19 28.04 12.82
N GLY A 199 -32.96 27.66 12.45
CA GLY A 199 -32.05 28.53 11.72
C GLY A 199 -31.73 29.84 12.45
N LYS A 200 -32.05 29.95 13.74
CA LYS A 200 -31.55 31.00 14.62
C LYS A 200 -30.29 30.53 15.32
N GLU A 201 -29.35 30.02 14.53
CA GLU A 201 -27.95 30.22 14.87
C GLU A 201 -27.73 31.73 14.88
N ARG A 202 -27.53 32.29 16.07
CA ARG A 202 -26.75 33.52 16.16
C ARG A 202 -25.32 33.15 15.78
N LEU A 203 -25.04 33.12 14.48
CA LEU A 203 -23.88 33.88 14.01
C LEU A 203 -24.16 35.34 14.39
N PRO A 204 -23.20 36.09 14.95
CA PRO A 204 -23.31 37.53 14.96
C PRO A 204 -23.34 38.01 13.50
N GLY A 205 -24.56 38.20 12.99
CA GLY A 205 -24.86 38.73 11.66
C GLY A 205 -25.04 37.67 10.58
N ASP A 206 -26.09 37.85 9.77
CA ASP A 206 -26.15 37.43 8.36
C ASP A 206 -25.03 38.13 7.56
N VAL A 207 -23.76 37.88 7.92
CA VAL A 207 -22.61 38.49 7.25
C VAL A 207 -22.34 37.68 6.00
N ASP A 208 -22.55 38.33 4.86
CA ASP A 208 -22.17 37.77 3.58
C ASP A 208 -20.64 37.63 3.52
N LEU A 209 -20.16 36.39 3.71
CA LEU A 209 -18.73 36.05 3.69
C LEU A 209 -18.06 36.38 2.35
N THR A 210 -18.86 36.60 1.30
CA THR A 210 -18.40 36.90 -0.05
C THR A 210 -18.22 38.41 -0.32
N LYS A 211 -18.71 39.29 0.57
CA LYS A 211 -18.58 40.75 0.39
C LYS A 211 -17.14 41.21 0.65
N PRO A 212 -16.49 41.90 -0.31
CA PRO A 212 -15.14 42.42 -0.18
C PRO A 212 -15.05 43.68 0.68
N ILE A 213 -13.88 43.94 1.26
CA ILE A 213 -13.63 45.01 2.22
C ILE A 213 -13.55 46.32 1.45
N THR A 214 -14.22 47.36 1.92
CA THR A 214 -14.08 48.67 1.26
C THR A 214 -12.79 49.33 1.68
N THR A 215 -12.27 50.22 0.84
CA THR A 215 -11.12 51.07 1.20
C THR A 215 -11.41 51.90 2.46
N GLU A 216 -12.66 52.31 2.67
CA GLU A 216 -13.10 53.05 3.85
C GLU A 216 -13.07 52.15 5.11
N ASP A 217 -13.69 50.97 5.07
CA ASP A 217 -13.68 50.00 6.17
C ASP A 217 -12.25 49.54 6.50
N LEU A 218 -11.39 49.32 5.50
CA LEU A 218 -9.98 48.95 5.70
C LEU A 218 -9.20 50.06 6.41
N THR A 219 -9.38 51.31 5.96
CA THR A 219 -8.70 52.47 6.56
C THR A 219 -9.17 52.69 7.99
N GLU A 220 -10.48 52.52 8.23
CA GLU A 220 -11.09 52.63 9.55
C GLU A 220 -10.60 51.51 10.49
N LEU A 221 -10.63 50.25 10.06
CA LEU A 221 -10.12 49.11 10.83
C LEU A 221 -8.62 49.26 11.14
N LYS A 222 -7.80 49.70 10.17
CA LYS A 222 -6.37 49.99 10.41
C LYS A 222 -6.19 51.06 11.48
N ALA A 223 -6.94 52.16 11.40
CA ALA A 223 -6.83 53.27 12.34
C ALA A 223 -7.28 52.89 13.75
N ILE A 224 -8.32 52.05 13.88
CA ILE A 224 -8.83 51.59 15.18
C ILE A 224 -7.89 50.54 15.79
N LEU A 225 -7.46 49.53 15.01
CA LEU A 225 -6.54 48.48 15.48
C LEU A 225 -5.19 49.07 15.93
N ALA A 226 -4.67 50.08 15.24
CA ALA A 226 -3.42 50.76 15.60
C ALA A 226 -3.45 51.45 16.99
N ARG A 227 -4.63 51.63 17.59
CA ARG A 227 -4.76 52.20 18.95
C ARG A 227 -4.56 51.17 20.07
N GLY A 228 -4.59 49.87 19.76
CA GLY A 228 -4.48 48.78 20.75
C GLY A 228 -5.41 48.98 21.95
N SER A 229 -4.88 48.82 23.16
CA SER A 229 -5.61 48.99 24.43
C SER A 229 -6.24 50.38 24.67
N GLN A 230 -5.96 51.41 23.85
CA GLN A 230 -6.55 52.75 23.98
C GLN A 230 -7.86 52.93 23.22
N VAL A 231 -8.41 51.88 22.60
CA VAL A 231 -9.71 51.94 21.91
C VAL A 231 -10.85 52.32 22.85
N THR A 232 -11.73 53.21 22.37
CA THR A 232 -12.90 53.66 23.12
C THR A 232 -14.09 52.72 22.93
N SER A 233 -15.07 52.73 23.85
CA SER A 233 -16.29 51.90 23.71
C SER A 233 -17.08 52.20 22.42
N ILE A 234 -17.00 53.43 21.90
CA ILE A 234 -17.62 53.81 20.62
C ILE A 234 -16.92 53.12 19.46
N GLU A 235 -15.58 53.10 19.46
CA GLU A 235 -14.78 52.44 18.43
C GLU A 235 -14.93 50.92 18.49
N ILE A 236 -15.08 50.36 19.69
CA ILE A 236 -15.37 48.94 19.87
C ILE A 236 -16.70 48.58 19.20
N GLU A 237 -17.77 49.32 19.52
CA GLU A 237 -19.08 49.08 18.92
C GLU A 237 -19.05 49.30 17.40
N ARG A 238 -18.25 50.27 16.94
CA ARG A 238 -18.04 50.53 15.51
C ARG A 238 -17.36 49.35 14.81
N VAL A 239 -16.31 48.77 15.40
CA VAL A 239 -15.68 47.56 14.86
C VAL A 239 -16.68 46.41 14.81
N MET A 240 -17.49 46.19 15.84
CA MET A 240 -18.50 45.14 15.83
C MET A 240 -19.49 45.30 14.67
N GLN A 241 -19.92 46.54 14.39
CA GLN A 241 -20.74 46.84 13.20
C GLN A 241 -20.00 46.56 11.89
N LEU A 242 -18.70 46.86 11.82
CA LEU A 242 -17.88 46.59 10.63
C LEU A 242 -17.71 45.09 10.38
N LEU A 243 -17.52 44.28 11.44
CA LEU A 243 -17.46 42.81 11.35
C LEU A 243 -18.79 42.24 10.86
N GLU A 244 -19.91 42.78 11.32
CA GLU A 244 -21.26 42.36 10.92
C GLU A 244 -21.65 42.83 9.51
N SER A 245 -20.85 43.69 8.88
CA SER A 245 -21.19 44.28 7.57
C SER A 245 -20.69 43.46 6.37
N ARG A 246 -19.51 42.83 6.46
CA ARG A 246 -18.80 42.18 5.34
C ARG A 246 -17.86 41.06 5.82
N GLY A 247 -17.83 39.92 5.12
CA GLY A 247 -16.94 38.78 5.45
C GLY A 247 -15.45 39.07 5.43
N SER A 248 -14.99 39.89 4.49
CA SER A 248 -13.59 40.30 4.42
C SER A 248 -13.17 41.25 5.55
N ASN A 249 -14.10 42.01 6.14
CA ASN A 249 -13.82 42.84 7.32
C ASN A 249 -13.54 41.93 8.52
N TYR A 250 -14.32 40.86 8.64
CA TYR A 250 -14.12 39.79 9.60
C TYR A 250 -12.74 39.13 9.45
N ASP A 251 -12.39 38.65 8.25
CA ASP A 251 -11.09 38.01 8.00
C ASP A 251 -9.92 38.97 8.28
N TYR A 252 -10.00 40.21 7.78
CA TYR A 252 -8.97 41.22 8.00
C TYR A 252 -8.78 41.54 9.49
N PHE A 253 -9.88 41.79 10.21
CA PHE A 253 -9.82 42.09 11.64
C PHE A 253 -9.18 40.95 12.41
N PHE A 254 -9.66 39.71 12.22
CA PHE A 254 -9.15 38.59 13.00
C PHE A 254 -7.68 38.32 12.74
N GLN A 255 -7.16 38.60 11.55
CA GLN A 255 -5.74 38.47 11.24
C GLN A 255 -4.83 39.54 11.84
N ASN A 256 -5.35 40.75 12.03
CA ASN A 256 -4.56 41.92 12.45
C ASN A 256 -4.81 42.33 13.90
N ALA A 257 -5.88 41.86 14.54
CA ALA A 257 -6.14 42.10 15.95
C ALA A 257 -5.14 41.30 16.83
N ASP A 258 -4.47 42.02 17.71
CA ASP A 258 -3.41 41.52 18.59
C ASP A 258 -3.59 41.95 20.07
N ASP A 259 -4.60 42.77 20.38
CA ASP A 259 -4.88 43.26 21.74
C ASP A 259 -6.06 42.52 22.39
N ALA A 260 -5.93 42.15 23.67
CA ALA A 260 -6.95 41.40 24.41
C ALA A 260 -8.24 42.18 24.70
N VAL A 261 -8.25 43.51 24.52
CA VAL A 261 -9.43 44.37 24.73
C VAL A 261 -10.67 43.90 23.95
N TRP A 262 -10.48 43.23 22.80
CA TRP A 262 -11.58 42.74 21.97
C TRP A 262 -12.24 41.47 22.50
N LEU A 263 -11.56 40.70 23.35
CA LEU A 263 -11.94 39.32 23.70
C LEU A 263 -13.35 39.22 24.30
N ASN A 264 -13.66 40.02 25.32
CA ASN A 264 -14.96 39.98 25.99
C ASN A 264 -16.09 40.38 25.03
N HIS A 265 -15.88 41.40 24.22
CA HIS A 265 -16.88 41.89 23.27
C HIS A 265 -17.16 40.92 22.12
N LEU A 266 -16.13 40.21 21.65
CA LEU A 266 -16.27 39.14 20.66
C LEU A 266 -16.95 37.90 21.27
N SER A 267 -16.60 37.55 22.52
CA SER A 267 -17.21 36.45 23.27
C SER A 267 -18.71 36.67 23.48
N GLU A 268 -19.13 37.85 23.94
CA GLU A 268 -20.56 38.19 24.16
C GLU A 268 -21.41 38.06 22.89
N ARG A 269 -20.78 38.21 21.72
CA ARG A 269 -21.41 38.09 20.40
C ARG A 269 -21.29 36.69 19.79
N GLY A 270 -20.59 35.76 20.44
CA GLY A 270 -20.56 34.34 20.04
C GLY A 270 -19.52 33.97 18.98
N TYR A 271 -18.54 34.84 18.68
CA TYR A 271 -17.53 34.63 17.63
C TYR A 271 -16.63 33.39 17.82
N PHE A 272 -16.58 32.83 19.04
CA PHE A 272 -15.75 31.67 19.39
C PHE A 272 -16.53 30.36 19.56
N LEU A 273 -17.84 30.34 19.28
CA LEU A 273 -18.68 29.19 19.63
C LEU A 273 -18.76 28.11 18.54
N ASN A 274 -18.73 28.50 17.26
CA ASN A 274 -19.02 27.60 16.14
C ASN A 274 -17.85 27.56 15.15
N PRO A 275 -16.85 26.69 15.33
CA PRO A 275 -15.84 26.46 14.30
C PRO A 275 -16.48 25.77 13.08
N PRO A 276 -15.94 25.99 11.87
CA PRO A 276 -16.43 25.35 10.67
C PRO A 276 -16.09 23.85 10.64
N ASP A 277 -17.04 23.04 10.18
CA ASP A 277 -16.88 21.59 10.00
C ASP A 277 -16.07 21.24 8.74
N VAL A 278 -15.56 20.00 8.68
CA VAL A 278 -14.95 19.47 7.45
C VAL A 278 -16.04 19.21 6.42
N GLU A 279 -15.90 19.80 5.24
CA GLU A 279 -16.87 19.67 4.17
C GLU A 279 -16.46 18.56 3.20
N GLN A 280 -17.34 17.61 2.91
CA GLN A 280 -17.12 16.61 1.87
C GLN A 280 -17.67 17.14 0.54
N THR A 281 -16.79 17.33 -0.44
CA THR A 281 -17.17 17.75 -1.79
C THR A 281 -17.90 16.63 -2.52
N THR A 282 -18.74 16.99 -3.51
CA THR A 282 -19.48 16.04 -4.37
C THR A 282 -18.57 15.09 -5.17
N GLY A 283 -17.27 15.36 -5.26
CA GLY A 283 -16.27 14.49 -5.89
C GLY A 283 -15.55 13.51 -4.95
N GLY A 284 -15.90 13.48 -3.66
CA GLY A 284 -15.25 12.61 -2.67
C GLY A 284 -13.99 13.19 -2.00
N HIS A 285 -13.63 14.45 -2.30
CA HIS A 285 -12.54 15.17 -1.61
C HIS A 285 -13.07 15.86 -0.34
N TYR A 286 -12.18 16.11 0.63
CA TYR A 286 -12.50 16.81 1.88
C TYR A 286 -11.89 18.22 1.88
N VAL A 287 -12.71 19.23 2.12
CA VAL A 287 -12.31 20.60 2.40
C VAL A 287 -12.19 20.77 3.91
N VAL A 288 -11.08 21.37 4.36
CA VAL A 288 -10.83 21.66 5.78
C VAL A 288 -10.80 23.17 5.97
N PRO A 289 -11.94 23.82 6.31
CA PRO A 289 -12.04 25.27 6.37
C PRO A 289 -11.13 25.87 7.44
N TRP A 290 -10.64 27.09 7.22
CA TRP A 290 -9.88 27.83 8.22
C TRP A 290 -10.82 28.61 9.15
N TRP A 291 -10.39 28.88 10.39
CA TRP A 291 -11.19 29.59 11.38
C TRP A 291 -10.40 30.75 12.01
N PRO A 292 -10.51 31.97 11.44
CA PRO A 292 -9.76 33.16 11.89
C PRO A 292 -9.89 33.52 13.39
N PRO A 293 -11.05 33.34 14.06
CA PRO A 293 -11.16 33.63 15.50
C PRO A 293 -10.18 32.88 16.37
N LEU A 294 -9.81 31.64 16.00
CA LEU A 294 -8.83 30.87 16.75
C LEU A 294 -7.43 31.47 16.64
N GLU A 295 -7.04 32.00 15.49
CA GLU A 295 -5.74 32.66 15.30
C GLU A 295 -5.60 33.91 16.16
N TYR A 296 -6.71 34.66 16.33
CA TYR A 296 -6.76 35.77 17.28
C TYR A 296 -6.55 35.27 18.72
N LEU A 297 -7.24 34.21 19.14
CA LEU A 297 -7.03 33.61 20.47
C LEU A 297 -5.57 33.15 20.67
N ILE A 298 -4.92 32.58 19.64
CA ILE A 298 -3.49 32.21 19.69
C ILE A 298 -2.60 33.44 19.90
N ARG A 299 -2.87 34.55 19.18
CA ARG A 299 -2.11 35.80 19.28
C ARG A 299 -2.22 36.43 20.66
N ILE A 300 -3.44 36.60 21.17
CA ILE A 300 -3.71 37.30 22.44
C ILE A 300 -3.50 36.44 23.69
N PHE A 301 -3.21 35.15 23.53
CA PHE A 301 -3.14 34.19 24.63
C PHE A 301 -2.26 34.67 25.79
N ASP A 302 -1.08 35.23 25.48
CA ASP A 302 -0.11 35.65 26.49
C ASP A 302 -0.62 36.85 27.32
N ALA A 303 -1.55 37.63 26.79
CA ALA A 303 -2.17 38.77 27.47
C ALA A 303 -3.44 38.39 28.27
N ALA A 304 -4.20 37.38 27.83
CA ALA A 304 -5.45 36.95 28.46
C ALA A 304 -5.66 35.41 28.43
N PRO A 305 -4.83 34.65 29.17
CA PRO A 305 -4.79 33.18 29.05
C PRO A 305 -6.04 32.50 29.63
N ALA A 306 -6.56 32.97 30.77
CA ALA A 306 -7.70 32.34 31.43
C ALA A 306 -8.98 32.49 30.61
N GLU A 307 -9.20 33.67 30.06
CA GLU A 307 -10.33 34.01 29.23
C GLU A 307 -10.25 33.27 27.87
N ALA A 308 -9.07 33.20 27.26
CA ALA A 308 -8.89 32.43 26.02
C ALA A 308 -9.17 30.93 26.21
N MET A 309 -8.69 30.33 27.31
CA MET A 309 -9.00 28.93 27.64
C MET A 309 -10.50 28.70 27.89
N ASP A 310 -11.16 29.63 28.58
CA ASP A 310 -12.62 29.56 28.79
C ASP A 310 -13.38 29.56 27.45
N GLN A 311 -12.96 30.36 26.47
CA GLN A 311 -13.54 30.32 25.12
C GLN A 311 -13.33 28.98 24.42
N ILE A 312 -12.11 28.43 24.45
CA ILE A 312 -11.82 27.14 23.81
C ILE A 312 -12.65 26.01 24.44
N SER A 313 -12.88 26.06 25.75
CA SER A 313 -13.63 25.01 26.45
C SER A 313 -15.08 24.88 25.99
N LYS A 314 -15.62 25.98 25.45
CA LYS A 314 -16.99 26.11 24.93
C LYS A 314 -17.13 25.61 23.50
N ILE A 315 -16.02 25.42 22.77
CA ILE A 315 -16.01 24.92 21.39
C ILE A 315 -16.58 23.49 21.34
N PRO A 316 -17.50 23.16 20.40
CA PRO A 316 -18.01 21.80 20.20
C PRO A 316 -16.92 20.86 19.66
N ASN A 317 -17.20 19.55 19.65
CA ASN A 317 -16.29 18.59 19.03
C ASN A 317 -16.19 18.87 17.52
N THR A 318 -14.98 18.84 16.98
CA THR A 318 -14.72 19.06 15.55
C THR A 318 -13.66 18.09 15.05
N ASN A 319 -13.78 17.67 13.79
CA ASN A 319 -12.76 16.90 13.07
C ASN A 319 -11.90 17.81 12.16
N ASN A 320 -12.10 19.13 12.22
CA ASN A 320 -11.33 20.09 11.44
C ASN A 320 -9.90 20.19 11.97
N PHE A 321 -8.97 19.54 11.26
CA PHE A 321 -7.56 19.48 11.63
C PHE A 321 -6.94 20.86 11.91
N ARG A 322 -7.29 21.92 11.16
CA ARG A 322 -6.73 23.27 11.36
C ARG A 322 -7.17 23.89 12.68
N VAL A 323 -8.43 23.68 13.06
CA VAL A 323 -8.98 24.13 14.35
C VAL A 323 -8.29 23.36 15.49
N LEU A 324 -8.16 22.04 15.33
CA LEU A 324 -7.49 21.19 16.32
C LEU A 324 -6.00 21.57 16.50
N GLU A 325 -5.30 21.88 15.40
CA GLU A 325 -3.91 22.36 15.41
C GLU A 325 -3.78 23.67 16.20
N GLY A 326 -4.66 24.63 15.96
CA GLY A 326 -4.65 25.91 16.67
C GLY A 326 -4.97 25.77 18.16
N ILE A 327 -5.90 24.88 18.53
CA ILE A 327 -6.19 24.55 19.94
C ILE A 327 -4.94 23.94 20.59
N LEU A 328 -4.24 23.02 19.91
CA LEU A 328 -3.02 22.43 20.43
C LEU A 328 -1.89 23.46 20.61
N LYS A 329 -1.76 24.45 19.71
CA LYS A 329 -0.84 25.58 19.89
C LYS A 329 -1.16 26.37 21.17
N ILE A 330 -2.43 26.58 21.49
CA ILE A 330 -2.84 27.25 22.73
C ILE A 330 -2.54 26.37 23.95
N VAL A 331 -2.81 25.07 23.90
CA VAL A 331 -2.43 24.12 24.97
C VAL A 331 -0.91 24.19 25.23
N LEU A 332 -0.10 24.22 24.17
CA LEU A 332 1.36 24.30 24.29
C LEU A 332 1.86 25.63 24.86
N LYS A 333 1.16 26.73 24.59
CA LYS A 333 1.40 28.06 25.19
C LYS A 333 0.96 28.13 26.65
N ALA A 334 -0.18 27.52 27.00
CA ALA A 334 -0.70 27.48 28.35
C ALA A 334 0.23 26.75 29.32
N ASP A 335 1.03 25.82 28.79
CA ASP A 335 2.14 25.17 29.49
C ASP A 335 1.76 24.60 30.86
N SER A 336 0.55 24.02 30.97
CA SER A 336 0.00 23.50 32.23
C SER A 336 -0.74 22.17 32.09
N ALA A 337 -0.68 21.34 33.13
CA ALA A 337 -1.40 20.06 33.19
C ALA A 337 -2.93 20.24 33.08
N ASP A 338 -3.47 21.28 33.71
CA ASP A 338 -4.90 21.60 33.65
C ASP A 338 -5.36 21.83 32.21
N SER A 339 -4.56 22.52 31.39
CA SER A 339 -4.91 22.75 29.98
C SER A 339 -5.00 21.45 29.17
N VAL A 340 -4.06 20.51 29.36
CA VAL A 340 -4.09 19.20 28.70
C VAL A 340 -5.30 18.38 29.15
N LEU A 341 -5.64 18.43 30.45
CA LEU A 341 -6.79 17.73 31.00
C LEU A 341 -8.10 18.26 30.39
N ILE A 342 -8.28 19.58 30.43
CA ILE A 342 -9.49 20.27 29.93
C ILE A 342 -9.67 20.02 28.42
N PHE A 343 -8.57 20.06 27.65
CA PHE A 343 -8.61 19.96 26.19
C PHE A 343 -8.24 18.58 25.64
N SER A 344 -8.17 17.56 26.50
CA SER A 344 -7.82 16.18 26.15
C SER A 344 -8.58 15.65 24.94
N ARG A 345 -9.90 15.91 24.87
CA ARG A 345 -10.74 15.52 23.72
C ARG A 345 -10.26 16.08 22.37
N PHE A 346 -9.76 17.32 22.36
CA PHE A 346 -9.26 17.97 21.16
C PHE A 346 -7.87 17.45 20.79
N ILE A 347 -7.02 17.19 21.80
CA ILE A 347 -5.70 16.60 21.57
C ILE A 347 -5.85 15.19 20.98
N THR A 348 -6.75 14.37 21.51
CA THR A 348 -7.06 13.05 20.94
C THR A 348 -7.57 13.17 19.50
N SER A 349 -8.52 14.07 19.24
CA SER A 349 -9.04 14.27 17.89
C SER A 349 -7.98 14.77 16.91
N TYR A 350 -7.05 15.62 17.38
CA TYR A 350 -5.90 16.07 16.60
C TYR A 350 -5.03 14.87 16.21
N ILE A 351 -4.66 14.02 17.17
CA ILE A 351 -3.88 12.81 16.90
C ILE A 351 -4.58 11.90 15.88
N GLU A 352 -5.89 11.76 15.95
CA GLU A 352 -6.67 10.91 15.05
C GLU A 352 -6.76 11.43 13.62
N ASN A 353 -6.81 12.76 13.45
CA ASN A 353 -6.99 13.43 12.16
C ASN A 353 -5.72 14.11 11.64
N CYS A 354 -4.60 13.95 12.32
CA CYS A 354 -3.32 14.54 11.94
C CYS A 354 -2.87 13.99 10.58
N ARG A 355 -2.75 14.88 9.60
CA ARG A 355 -2.25 14.58 8.25
C ARG A 355 -0.82 15.07 8.03
N TRP A 356 -0.42 16.08 8.80
CA TRP A 356 0.88 16.76 8.83
C TRP A 356 0.98 17.50 10.17
N GLY A 357 2.18 17.74 10.71
CA GLY A 357 2.36 18.51 11.96
C GLY A 357 2.68 17.70 13.22
N HIS A 358 3.39 16.57 13.06
CA HIS A 358 3.91 15.75 14.15
C HIS A 358 4.79 16.52 15.16
N GLU A 359 5.42 17.63 14.76
CA GLU A 359 6.24 18.48 15.63
C GLU A 359 5.47 19.04 16.84
N LEU A 360 4.15 19.29 16.71
CA LEU A 360 3.32 19.73 17.84
C LEU A 360 3.08 18.60 18.84
N ILE A 361 2.97 17.36 18.36
CA ILE A 361 2.87 16.17 19.22
C ILE A 361 4.18 15.99 19.99
N ILE A 362 5.32 16.07 19.29
CA ILE A 362 6.65 16.00 19.93
C ILE A 362 6.80 17.12 20.97
N SER A 363 6.36 18.33 20.64
CA SER A 363 6.39 19.48 21.56
C SER A 363 5.52 19.26 22.80
N LEU A 364 4.37 18.61 22.66
CA LEU A 364 3.48 18.25 23.77
C LEU A 364 4.13 17.20 24.67
N LEU A 365 4.70 16.14 24.08
CA LEU A 365 5.35 15.06 24.83
C LEU A 365 6.59 15.56 25.58
N LYS A 366 7.30 16.57 25.07
CA LYS A 366 8.45 17.17 25.75
C LYS A 366 8.09 18.02 26.98
N LYS A 367 6.80 18.25 27.25
CA LYS A 367 6.39 19.09 28.39
C LYS A 367 6.60 18.35 29.72
N PRO A 368 7.24 18.98 30.72
CA PRO A 368 7.58 18.32 31.99
C PRO A 368 6.36 17.89 32.79
N PHE A 369 5.21 18.53 32.59
CA PHE A 369 3.95 18.22 33.29
C PHE A 369 3.17 17.06 32.67
N ILE A 370 3.63 16.44 31.58
CA ILE A 370 2.91 15.33 30.93
C ILE A 370 2.68 14.13 31.89
N PHE A 371 3.50 14.03 32.94
CA PHE A 371 3.40 13.02 34.00
C PHE A 371 2.81 13.55 35.31
N HIS A 372 2.24 14.74 35.30
CA HIS A 372 1.59 15.29 36.48
C HIS A 372 0.44 14.36 36.92
N SER A 373 0.23 14.19 38.23
CA SER A 373 -0.74 13.22 38.77
C SER A 373 -2.17 13.42 38.25
N GLN A 374 -2.54 14.65 37.90
CA GLN A 374 -3.82 15.00 37.28
C GLN A 374 -4.01 14.42 35.86
N LEU A 375 -2.91 14.11 35.16
CA LEU A 375 -2.93 13.53 33.81
C LEU A 375 -2.74 12.01 33.80
N SER A 376 -2.78 11.37 34.97
CA SER A 376 -2.54 9.92 35.13
C SER A 376 -3.47 9.03 34.32
N GLU A 377 -4.68 9.50 33.96
CA GLU A 377 -5.59 8.77 33.05
C GLU A 377 -5.48 9.25 31.59
N VAL A 378 -5.19 10.53 31.37
CA VAL A 378 -5.20 11.16 30.04
C VAL A 378 -3.91 10.90 29.27
N ALA A 379 -2.75 11.12 29.89
CA ALA A 379 -1.46 10.95 29.22
C ALA A 379 -1.26 9.51 28.69
N PRO A 380 -1.61 8.45 29.44
CA PRO A 380 -1.63 7.08 28.92
C PRO A 380 -2.48 6.88 27.66
N ALA A 381 -3.70 7.41 27.66
CA ALA A 381 -4.62 7.26 26.53
C ALA A 381 -4.08 7.96 25.27
N LEU A 382 -3.50 9.16 25.44
CA LEU A 382 -2.86 9.89 24.34
C LEU A 382 -1.63 9.15 23.81
N LEU A 383 -0.77 8.65 24.69
CA LEU A 383 0.42 7.89 24.31
C LEU A 383 0.05 6.65 23.51
N LEU A 384 -0.93 5.87 23.99
CA LEU A 384 -1.41 4.68 23.27
C LEU A 384 -1.92 5.05 21.87
N LYS A 385 -2.69 6.14 21.74
CA LYS A 385 -3.18 6.62 20.44
C LYS A 385 -2.08 7.05 19.48
N ILE A 386 -0.96 7.53 20.00
CA ILE A 386 0.20 7.93 19.21
C ILE A 386 0.96 6.71 18.69
N VAL A 387 1.13 5.67 19.52
CA VAL A 387 1.98 4.51 19.18
C VAL A 387 1.19 3.35 18.55
N GLU A 388 -0.14 3.31 18.64
CA GLU A 388 -0.95 2.19 18.15
C GLU A 388 -0.87 1.99 16.63
N PHE A 389 -0.92 0.71 16.23
CA PHE A 389 -1.07 0.30 14.85
C PHE A 389 -2.56 0.11 14.51
N ARG A 390 -2.92 0.35 13.26
CA ARG A 390 -4.24 0.10 12.68
C ARG A 390 -4.23 -1.18 11.85
N ARG A 391 -5.42 -1.73 11.64
CA ARG A 391 -5.61 -2.93 10.80
C ARG A 391 -5.10 -2.66 9.38
N ASP A 392 -4.68 -3.72 8.71
CA ASP A 392 -4.30 -3.68 7.30
C ASP A 392 -5.49 -3.17 6.46
N PRO A 393 -5.34 -2.09 5.66
CA PRO A 393 -6.40 -1.61 4.78
C PRO A 393 -6.91 -2.67 3.80
N ARG A 394 -6.08 -3.67 3.47
CA ARG A 394 -6.40 -4.80 2.58
C ARG A 394 -6.74 -6.07 3.36
N GLU A 395 -7.01 -6.00 4.66
CA GLU A 395 -7.32 -7.17 5.51
C GLU A 395 -8.40 -8.07 4.90
N GLN A 396 -9.50 -7.49 4.43
CA GLN A 396 -10.62 -8.26 3.87
C GLN A 396 -10.26 -8.94 2.54
N GLU A 397 -9.45 -8.27 1.71
CA GLU A 397 -8.94 -8.81 0.45
C GLU A 397 -7.97 -9.97 0.70
N LYS A 398 -6.95 -9.75 1.54
CA LYS A 398 -5.94 -10.75 1.88
C LYS A 398 -6.56 -11.99 2.54
N ARG A 399 -7.54 -11.81 3.43
CA ARG A 399 -8.30 -12.93 4.02
C ARG A 399 -9.11 -13.72 3.00
N SER A 400 -9.72 -13.04 2.03
CA SER A 400 -10.48 -13.72 0.98
C SER A 400 -9.54 -14.57 0.11
N ARG A 401 -8.40 -14.02 -0.29
CA ARG A 401 -7.35 -14.75 -1.03
C ARG A 401 -6.80 -15.94 -0.25
N ARG A 402 -6.57 -15.78 1.06
CA ARG A 402 -6.10 -16.87 1.93
C ARG A 402 -7.08 -18.03 2.03
N LYS A 403 -8.39 -17.76 1.97
CA LYS A 403 -9.42 -18.82 1.93
C LYS A 403 -9.41 -19.59 0.62
N GLU A 404 -9.05 -18.93 -0.48
CA GLU A 404 -8.93 -19.55 -1.80
C GLU A 404 -7.63 -20.34 -1.94
N ASN A 405 -6.52 -19.82 -1.39
CA ASN A 405 -5.23 -20.49 -1.34
C ASN A 405 -4.53 -20.25 0.02
N PRO A 406 -4.60 -21.22 0.96
CA PRO A 406 -3.95 -21.10 2.27
C PRO A 406 -2.43 -20.96 2.22
N GLU A 407 -1.80 -21.40 1.12
CA GLU A 407 -0.34 -21.37 0.91
C GLU A 407 0.14 -20.08 0.22
N ASP A 408 -0.74 -19.12 -0.09
CA ASP A 408 -0.35 -17.84 -0.68
C ASP A 408 0.41 -16.97 0.33
N LEU A 409 1.72 -16.88 0.14
CA LEU A 409 2.65 -16.10 0.96
C LEU A 409 2.32 -14.59 1.00
N ASN A 410 1.56 -14.06 0.03
CA ASN A 410 1.16 -12.64 -0.03
C ASN A 410 -0.13 -12.32 0.76
N THR A 411 -0.64 -13.27 1.54
CA THR A 411 -1.85 -13.08 2.36
C THR A 411 -1.56 -12.60 3.79
N SER A 412 -0.29 -12.40 4.13
CA SER A 412 0.15 -11.89 5.44
C SER A 412 -0.42 -10.49 5.72
N LEU A 413 -1.04 -10.31 6.89
CA LEU A 413 -1.59 -9.01 7.30
C LEU A 413 -0.46 -8.05 7.67
N GLU A 414 -0.58 -6.83 7.16
CA GLU A 414 0.40 -5.75 7.34
C GLU A 414 -0.29 -4.57 8.04
N PRO A 415 -0.36 -4.56 9.38
CA PRO A 415 -0.87 -3.42 10.12
C PRO A 415 0.05 -2.22 9.92
N ILE A 416 -0.55 -1.04 9.89
CA ILE A 416 0.15 0.22 9.60
C ILE A 416 0.06 1.16 10.80
N PRO A 417 1.12 1.94 11.09
CA PRO A 417 1.05 2.97 12.11
C PRO A 417 0.03 4.07 11.74
N ARG A 418 -0.29 4.92 12.71
CA ARG A 418 -1.20 6.06 12.49
C ARG A 418 -0.59 7.13 11.59
N PHE A 419 0.70 7.40 11.80
CA PHE A 419 1.50 8.36 11.05
C PHE A 419 2.30 7.66 9.96
N ASP A 420 2.79 8.40 8.95
CA ASP A 420 3.70 7.81 7.98
C ASP A 420 5.02 7.36 8.64
N GLN A 421 5.80 6.55 7.92
CA GLN A 421 7.00 5.91 8.46
C GLN A 421 8.00 6.90 9.06
N TRP A 422 8.24 8.02 8.37
CA TRP A 422 9.24 8.97 8.83
C TRP A 422 8.72 9.76 10.04
N GLU A 423 7.48 10.25 9.97
CA GLU A 423 6.86 10.95 11.10
C GLU A 423 6.75 10.07 12.35
N TYR A 424 6.36 8.80 12.19
CA TYR A 424 6.26 7.85 13.28
C TYR A 424 7.61 7.63 13.97
N GLN A 425 8.68 7.47 13.19
CA GLN A 425 10.04 7.39 13.73
C GLN A 425 10.41 8.66 14.51
N GLN A 426 10.15 9.85 13.97
CA GLN A 426 10.43 11.12 14.66
C GLN A 426 9.66 11.23 15.98
N ILE A 427 8.39 10.83 16.02
CA ILE A 427 7.58 10.87 17.25
C ILE A 427 8.13 9.91 18.30
N LEU A 428 8.49 8.68 17.93
CA LEU A 428 9.06 7.71 18.86
C LEU A 428 10.41 8.18 19.41
N GLU A 429 11.32 8.60 18.54
CA GLU A 429 12.69 8.96 18.92
C GLU A 429 12.78 10.29 19.67
N LYS A 430 12.10 11.34 19.19
CA LYS A 430 12.19 12.70 19.75
C LYS A 430 11.09 13.01 20.76
N GLY A 431 10.01 12.25 20.76
CA GLY A 431 8.85 12.42 21.65
C GLY A 431 8.81 11.36 22.74
N VAL A 432 8.64 10.09 22.37
CA VAL A 432 8.38 8.99 23.32
C VAL A 432 9.63 8.54 24.08
N ARG A 433 10.80 8.43 23.46
CA ARG A 433 12.03 8.03 24.20
C ARG A 433 12.38 8.96 25.36
N PRO A 434 12.36 10.31 25.21
CA PRO A 434 12.57 11.23 26.34
C PRO A 434 11.62 11.01 27.52
N LEU A 435 10.39 10.52 27.28
CA LEU A 435 9.44 10.21 28.34
C LEU A 435 9.91 9.05 29.21
N ALA A 436 10.53 8.04 28.60
CA ALA A 436 11.08 6.90 29.33
C ALA A 436 12.25 7.30 30.25
N GLU A 437 12.88 8.45 30.03
CA GLU A 437 13.92 8.93 30.93
C GLU A 437 13.37 9.44 32.28
N HIS A 438 12.07 9.69 32.39
CA HIS A 438 11.43 10.28 33.58
C HIS A 438 10.44 9.31 34.24
N GLU A 439 9.57 8.66 33.45
CA GLU A 439 8.60 7.66 33.94
C GLU A 439 8.78 6.32 33.19
N PRO A 440 9.95 5.66 33.36
CA PRO A 440 10.34 4.51 32.54
C PRO A 440 9.34 3.36 32.57
N TYR A 441 8.83 3.00 33.74
CA TYR A 441 7.94 1.84 33.88
C TYR A 441 6.57 2.08 33.23
N GLN A 442 6.02 3.29 33.38
CA GLN A 442 4.74 3.63 32.76
C GLN A 442 4.86 3.61 31.24
N VAL A 443 5.91 4.24 30.69
CA VAL A 443 6.16 4.26 29.24
C VAL A 443 6.39 2.86 28.69
N ALA A 444 7.19 2.04 29.38
CA ALA A 444 7.41 0.64 29.00
C ALA A 444 6.09 -0.14 28.94
N ARG A 445 5.21 0.02 29.94
CA ARG A 445 3.90 -0.66 29.97
C ARG A 445 3.03 -0.32 28.74
N PHE A 446 2.97 0.94 28.33
CA PHE A 446 2.19 1.33 27.15
C PHE A 446 2.79 0.77 25.86
N LEU A 447 4.11 0.75 25.76
CA LEU A 447 4.80 0.19 24.61
C LEU A 447 4.66 -1.34 24.54
N ILE A 448 4.60 -2.04 25.68
CA ILE A 448 4.26 -3.47 25.74
C ILE A 448 2.88 -3.71 25.13
N ASP A 449 1.87 -2.94 25.56
CA ASP A 449 0.51 -3.07 25.04
C ASP A 449 0.45 -2.77 23.52
N ALA A 450 1.18 -1.74 23.06
CA ALA A 450 1.26 -1.36 21.66
C ALA A 450 1.91 -2.44 20.78
N VAL A 451 3.05 -3.00 21.21
CA VAL A 451 3.73 -4.10 20.51
C VAL A 451 2.85 -5.35 20.48
N ALA A 452 2.21 -5.69 21.60
CA ALA A 452 1.30 -6.84 21.68
C ALA A 452 0.09 -6.67 20.74
N SER A 453 -0.47 -5.46 20.65
CA SER A 453 -1.56 -5.12 19.74
C SER A 453 -1.12 -5.21 18.28
N MET A 454 0.04 -4.65 17.94
CA MET A 454 0.61 -4.72 16.59
C MET A 454 0.79 -6.17 16.12
N ILE A 455 1.34 -7.05 16.97
CA ILE A 455 1.50 -8.47 16.64
C ILE A 455 0.15 -9.16 16.46
N ARG A 456 -0.84 -8.87 17.32
CA ARG A 456 -2.20 -9.41 17.19
C ARG A 456 -2.83 -9.04 15.84
N LEU A 457 -2.61 -7.83 15.35
CA LEU A 457 -3.16 -7.39 14.06
C LEU A 457 -2.51 -8.06 12.84
N ARG A 458 -1.33 -8.67 13.00
CA ARG A 458 -0.64 -9.41 11.93
C ARG A 458 -1.13 -10.85 11.78
N ILE A 459 -1.72 -11.40 12.83
CA ILE A 459 -2.07 -12.80 12.90
C ILE A 459 -3.54 -12.94 12.52
N ASP A 460 -3.81 -13.85 11.58
CA ASP A 460 -5.19 -14.15 11.26
C ASP A 460 -5.90 -14.78 12.46
N PRO A 461 -7.16 -14.42 12.77
CA PRO A 461 -7.92 -14.99 13.88
C PRO A 461 -7.90 -16.52 13.92
N GLU A 462 -7.91 -17.19 12.75
CA GLU A 462 -7.88 -18.65 12.68
C GLU A 462 -6.53 -19.24 13.15
N ASP A 463 -5.43 -18.51 13.00
CA ASP A 463 -4.12 -18.89 13.54
C ASP A 463 -3.94 -18.44 14.98
N PHE A 464 -4.60 -17.35 15.38
CA PHE A 464 -4.57 -16.84 16.74
C PHE A 464 -5.10 -17.86 17.75
N ASP A 465 -6.14 -18.61 17.36
CA ASP A 465 -6.79 -19.67 18.15
C ASP A 465 -5.94 -20.95 18.25
N LYS A 466 -4.98 -21.17 17.34
CA LYS A 466 -4.01 -22.28 17.42
C LYS A 466 -3.00 -22.11 18.58
N GLY A 467 -3.04 -20.97 19.28
CA GLY A 467 -2.34 -20.77 20.54
C GLY A 467 -0.81 -20.71 20.45
N ARG A 468 -0.23 -20.61 19.25
CA ARG A 468 1.22 -20.52 19.08
C ARG A 468 1.72 -19.14 19.53
N GLY A 469 2.71 -19.10 20.42
CA GLY A 469 3.38 -17.88 20.88
C GLY A 469 4.37 -17.28 19.86
N GLN A 470 4.58 -17.98 18.74
CA GLN A 470 5.54 -17.58 17.71
C GLN A 470 5.06 -16.35 16.94
N ASP A 471 5.82 -15.26 17.02
CA ASP A 471 5.57 -13.99 16.34
C ASP A 471 6.58 -13.68 15.22
N TYR A 472 7.56 -14.57 15.02
CA TYR A 472 8.66 -14.44 14.05
C TYR A 472 9.48 -13.16 14.21
N SER A 473 9.50 -12.56 15.41
CA SER A 473 10.24 -11.32 15.71
C SER A 473 11.73 -11.44 15.43
N GLU A 474 12.29 -12.64 15.48
CA GLU A 474 13.66 -12.93 15.07
C GLU A 474 13.97 -12.57 13.61
N ILE A 475 12.95 -12.54 12.75
CA ILE A 475 13.08 -12.23 11.33
C ILE A 475 12.89 -10.75 11.07
N TRP A 476 11.80 -10.16 11.59
CA TRP A 476 11.40 -8.78 11.31
C TRP A 476 11.90 -7.76 12.34
N CYS A 477 12.53 -8.19 13.44
CA CYS A 477 13.22 -7.37 14.43
C CYS A 477 14.42 -8.13 14.96
N ARG A 478 15.45 -8.25 14.10
CA ARG A 478 16.66 -9.06 14.35
C ARG A 478 17.44 -8.61 15.57
N ARG A 479 17.42 -7.32 15.88
CA ARG A 479 18.11 -6.68 17.00
C ARG A 479 17.16 -5.80 17.79
N LEU A 480 17.04 -6.11 19.08
CA LEU A 480 16.21 -5.34 20.01
C LEU A 480 16.89 -4.04 20.46
N ASP A 481 18.22 -4.01 20.43
CA ASP A 481 19.08 -2.97 21.03
C ASP A 481 19.59 -1.93 20.03
N LYS A 482 19.64 -2.27 18.73
CA LYS A 482 20.16 -1.38 17.68
C LYS A 482 19.49 -1.65 16.32
N PRO A 483 19.43 -0.65 15.42
CA PRO A 483 19.02 -0.89 14.04
C PRO A 483 19.99 -1.81 13.30
N ASP A 484 19.42 -2.66 12.43
CA ASP A 484 20.15 -3.59 11.56
C ASP A 484 20.43 -3.01 10.16
N ARG A 485 19.73 -1.92 9.76
CA ARG A 485 19.75 -1.34 8.40
C ARG A 485 19.65 0.19 8.40
N ASP A 486 20.08 0.81 7.29
CA ASP A 486 20.00 2.27 7.07
C ASP A 486 18.56 2.81 6.98
N TYR A 487 17.59 1.97 6.58
CA TYR A 487 16.16 2.27 6.63
C TYR A 487 15.48 1.36 7.66
N GLN A 488 14.95 1.94 8.75
CA GLN A 488 14.25 1.21 9.80
C GLN A 488 12.80 0.94 9.42
N ASP A 489 12.36 -0.31 9.59
CA ASP A 489 10.94 -0.67 9.56
C ASP A 489 10.24 -0.14 10.82
N VAL A 490 9.03 0.40 10.67
CA VAL A 490 8.25 1.03 11.75
C VAL A 490 7.97 0.11 12.95
N LYS A 491 7.90 -1.21 12.73
CA LYS A 491 7.73 -2.22 13.79
C LYS A 491 9.01 -2.35 14.61
N GLU A 492 10.16 -2.36 13.93
CA GLU A 492 11.47 -2.41 14.59
C GLU A 492 11.68 -1.17 15.46
N THR A 493 11.37 0.02 14.95
CA THR A 493 11.49 1.27 15.71
C THR A 493 10.62 1.26 16.97
N LEU A 494 9.40 0.71 16.91
CA LEU A 494 8.53 0.56 18.09
C LEU A 494 9.14 -0.40 19.12
N VAL A 495 9.62 -1.57 18.70
CA VAL A 495 10.25 -2.56 19.60
C VAL A 495 11.54 -2.00 20.21
N GLN A 496 12.39 -1.32 19.46
CA GLN A 496 13.62 -0.70 19.98
C GLN A 496 13.30 0.43 20.97
N THR A 497 12.21 1.17 20.74
CA THR A 497 11.75 2.18 21.69
C THR A 497 11.23 1.54 22.98
N LEU A 498 10.55 0.38 22.88
CA LEU A 498 10.21 -0.44 24.05
C LEU A 498 11.46 -0.93 24.78
N THR A 499 12.44 -1.48 24.07
CA THR A 499 13.71 -1.95 24.64
C THR A 499 14.37 -0.85 25.46
N TYR A 500 14.53 0.33 24.85
CA TYR A 500 15.08 1.51 25.53
C TYR A 500 14.29 1.87 26.80
N ALA A 501 12.96 1.87 26.73
CA ALA A 501 12.13 2.19 27.90
C ALA A 501 12.29 1.16 29.03
N CYS A 502 12.39 -0.13 28.69
CA CYS A 502 12.65 -1.19 29.67
C CYS A 502 14.04 -1.06 30.30
N GLU A 503 15.08 -0.73 29.53
CA GLU A 503 16.43 -0.48 30.06
C GLU A 503 16.42 0.71 31.05
N GLN A 504 15.68 1.78 30.73
CA GLN A 504 15.52 2.90 31.66
C GLN A 504 14.83 2.52 32.98
N VAL A 505 13.99 1.46 33.02
CA VAL A 505 13.42 0.96 34.29
C VAL A 505 14.53 0.42 35.19
N TYR A 506 15.46 -0.37 34.64
CA TYR A 506 16.57 -0.91 35.42
C TYR A 506 17.52 0.19 35.91
N ASP A 507 17.77 1.20 35.08
CA ASP A 507 18.70 2.27 35.42
C ASP A 507 18.11 3.31 36.40
N LYS A 508 16.81 3.61 36.28
CA LYS A 508 16.19 4.77 36.96
C LYS A 508 15.03 4.44 37.89
N ALA A 509 14.39 3.27 37.76
CA ALA A 509 13.24 2.87 38.57
C ALA A 509 13.37 1.40 39.06
N PRO A 510 14.43 1.07 39.83
CA PRO A 510 14.70 -0.31 40.24
C PRO A 510 13.57 -0.94 41.07
N GLU A 511 12.77 -0.14 41.78
CA GLU A 511 11.59 -0.59 42.50
C GLU A 511 10.48 -1.16 41.59
N SER A 512 10.52 -0.85 40.29
CA SER A 512 9.53 -1.31 39.30
C SER A 512 10.00 -2.52 38.48
N ILE A 513 11.20 -3.06 38.74
CA ILE A 513 11.78 -4.18 37.97
C ILE A 513 10.88 -5.44 38.05
N ASP A 514 10.41 -5.82 39.24
CA ASP A 514 9.52 -6.99 39.39
C ASP A 514 8.20 -6.80 38.63
N ALA A 515 7.67 -5.57 38.65
CA ALA A 515 6.43 -5.24 37.97
C ALA A 515 6.60 -5.26 36.45
N LEU A 516 7.73 -4.77 35.93
CA LEU A 516 8.09 -4.86 34.52
C LEU A 516 8.25 -6.32 34.07
N ASP A 517 8.98 -7.12 34.84
CA ASP A 517 9.21 -8.53 34.51
C ASP A 517 7.88 -9.30 34.43
N GLN A 518 7.01 -9.09 35.42
CA GLN A 518 5.67 -9.66 35.42
C GLN A 518 4.84 -9.19 34.23
N ALA A 519 4.91 -7.90 33.87
CA ALA A 519 4.20 -7.37 32.70
C ALA A 519 4.66 -8.06 31.40
N LEU A 520 5.97 -8.22 31.19
CA LEU A 520 6.51 -8.91 30.03
C LEU A 520 6.11 -10.40 30.00
N ARG A 521 6.10 -11.08 31.15
CA ARG A 521 5.67 -12.49 31.29
C ARG A 521 4.19 -12.72 31.01
N ASN A 522 3.34 -11.71 31.19
CA ASN A 522 1.90 -11.82 30.95
C ASN A 522 1.54 -11.89 29.45
N HIS A 523 2.52 -11.74 28.55
CA HIS A 523 2.32 -11.86 27.10
C HIS A 523 2.96 -13.14 26.56
N ARG A 524 2.24 -13.80 25.65
CA ARG A 524 2.65 -15.08 25.04
C ARG A 524 3.65 -14.97 23.88
N TRP A 525 3.98 -13.75 23.45
CA TRP A 525 4.73 -13.52 22.21
C TRP A 525 6.24 -13.61 22.45
N GLU A 526 6.96 -14.29 21.55
CA GLU A 526 8.41 -14.52 21.66
C GLU A 526 9.23 -13.23 21.77
N VAL A 527 8.81 -12.11 21.16
CA VAL A 527 9.51 -10.82 21.28
C VAL A 527 9.67 -10.38 22.74
N PHE A 528 8.68 -10.65 23.60
CA PHE A 528 8.74 -10.27 25.01
C PHE A 528 9.64 -11.21 25.82
N LYS A 529 9.71 -12.49 25.43
CA LYS A 529 10.70 -13.42 26.00
C LYS A 529 12.12 -13.00 25.61
N ARG A 530 12.36 -12.67 24.34
CA ARG A 530 13.64 -12.13 23.86
C ARG A 530 14.01 -10.84 24.60
N LEU A 531 13.07 -9.93 24.80
CA LEU A 531 13.29 -8.70 25.55
C LEU A 531 13.66 -8.96 27.02
N ARG A 532 13.00 -9.91 27.71
CA ARG A 532 13.39 -10.32 29.07
C ARG A 532 14.82 -10.85 29.09
N GLN A 533 15.19 -11.72 28.15
CA GLN A 533 16.54 -12.27 28.04
C GLN A 533 17.59 -11.17 27.79
N HIS A 534 17.29 -10.19 26.93
CA HIS A 534 18.12 -9.01 26.72
C HIS A 534 18.33 -8.21 28.02
N LEU A 535 17.25 -7.94 28.77
CA LEU A 535 17.33 -7.21 30.04
C LEU A 535 18.13 -7.99 31.10
N TYR A 536 17.92 -9.29 31.22
CA TYR A 536 18.69 -10.15 32.13
C TYR A 536 20.17 -10.23 31.73
N ALA A 537 20.47 -10.16 30.44
CA ALA A 537 21.83 -10.07 29.91
C ALA A 537 22.48 -8.70 30.17
N SER A 538 21.72 -7.62 30.32
CA SER A 538 22.29 -6.29 30.56
C SER A 538 22.39 -5.94 32.05
N HIS A 539 21.59 -6.58 32.91
CA HIS A 539 21.47 -6.26 34.34
C HIS A 539 21.55 -7.50 35.26
N GLN A 540 22.74 -8.10 35.42
CA GLN A 540 22.93 -9.23 36.34
C GLN A 540 22.87 -8.79 37.82
N SER A 541 21.96 -9.38 38.59
CA SER A 541 21.80 -9.15 40.01
C SER A 541 21.28 -10.40 40.74
N TYR A 542 21.24 -10.38 42.07
CA TYR A 542 20.65 -11.49 42.84
C TYR A 542 19.16 -11.70 42.52
N GLN A 543 18.45 -10.64 42.16
CA GLN A 543 17.05 -10.68 41.74
C GLN A 543 16.89 -11.37 40.37
N THR A 544 17.68 -10.96 39.37
CA THR A 544 17.61 -11.56 38.02
C THR A 544 18.19 -12.98 37.97
N LEU A 545 19.05 -13.37 38.92
CA LEU A 545 19.62 -14.72 39.01
C LEU A 545 18.55 -15.82 39.00
N GLN A 546 17.47 -15.65 39.76
CA GLN A 546 16.41 -16.64 39.80
C GLN A 546 15.69 -16.76 38.45
N TRP A 547 15.39 -15.63 37.81
CA TRP A 547 14.71 -15.62 36.51
C TRP A 547 15.59 -16.15 35.37
N ILE A 548 16.89 -15.84 35.39
CA ILE A 548 17.86 -16.43 34.45
C ILE A 548 17.89 -17.95 34.62
N ARG A 549 17.93 -18.44 35.87
CA ARG A 549 17.88 -19.89 36.15
C ARG A 549 16.59 -20.50 35.64
N GLU A 550 15.44 -19.86 35.85
CA GLU A 550 14.15 -20.32 35.32
C GLU A 550 14.16 -20.43 33.79
N GLU A 551 14.68 -19.43 33.07
CA GLU A 551 14.79 -19.46 31.60
C GLU A 551 15.74 -20.56 31.11
N ILE A 552 16.89 -20.76 31.78
CA ILE A 552 17.86 -21.80 31.39
C ILE A 552 17.30 -23.20 31.66
N LEU A 553 16.72 -23.43 32.84
CA LEU A 553 16.24 -24.75 33.25
C LEU A 553 14.92 -25.14 32.58
N GLY A 554 14.11 -24.16 32.17
CA GLY A 554 12.87 -24.37 31.42
C GLY A 554 13.06 -24.47 29.90
N HIS A 555 14.29 -24.42 29.40
CA HIS A 555 14.57 -24.54 27.97
C HIS A 555 14.75 -26.01 27.56
N ASP A 556 13.84 -26.54 26.76
CA ASP A 556 13.81 -27.96 26.38
C ASP A 556 14.62 -28.30 25.11
N ASP A 557 15.04 -27.30 24.34
CA ASP A 557 15.55 -27.48 22.97
C ASP A 557 17.08 -27.40 22.84
N PHE A 558 17.82 -27.59 23.94
CA PHE A 558 19.31 -27.59 23.97
C PHE A 558 19.97 -28.56 22.98
N SER A 559 19.27 -29.62 22.55
CA SER A 559 19.78 -30.58 21.57
C SER A 559 19.24 -30.38 20.15
N LYS A 560 18.28 -29.47 19.94
CA LYS A 560 17.56 -29.34 18.65
C LYS A 560 17.93 -28.09 17.88
N TRP A 561 17.89 -26.93 18.53
CA TRP A 561 18.03 -25.63 17.88
C TRP A 561 19.21 -24.85 18.43
N GLU A 562 19.86 -24.07 17.57
CA GLU A 562 20.90 -23.14 18.00
C GLU A 562 20.31 -22.06 18.92
N HIS A 563 21.07 -21.63 19.94
CA HIS A 563 20.63 -20.52 20.80
C HIS A 563 20.45 -19.27 19.94
N HIS A 564 19.33 -18.56 20.10
CA HIS A 564 19.19 -17.24 19.48
C HIS A 564 19.97 -16.16 20.28
N TYR A 565 20.16 -15.02 19.65
CA TYR A 565 21.05 -13.94 20.10
C TYR A 565 20.81 -13.49 21.55
N GLU A 566 19.57 -13.20 21.95
CA GLU A 566 19.30 -12.69 23.30
C GLU A 566 19.51 -13.77 24.38
N PHE A 567 19.16 -15.04 24.09
CA PHE A 567 19.28 -16.14 25.04
C PHE A 567 20.73 -16.54 25.29
N GLN A 568 21.54 -16.68 24.23
CA GLN A 568 22.97 -16.99 24.39
C GLN A 568 23.69 -15.90 25.19
N LEU A 569 23.37 -14.61 24.92
CA LEU A 569 24.03 -13.48 25.54
C LEU A 569 23.71 -13.43 27.03
N MET A 570 22.46 -13.74 27.39
CA MET A 570 22.02 -13.92 28.77
C MET A 570 22.82 -15.04 29.46
N ILE A 571 22.90 -16.23 28.86
CA ILE A 571 23.64 -17.37 29.43
C ILE A 571 25.11 -17.00 29.62
N ARG A 572 25.74 -16.39 28.60
CA ARG A 572 27.16 -16.04 28.60
C ARG A 572 27.49 -15.09 29.74
N LYS A 573 26.82 -13.94 29.78
CA LYS A 573 27.08 -12.93 30.82
C LYS A 573 26.70 -13.43 32.21
N ALA A 574 25.63 -14.22 32.34
CA ALA A 574 25.27 -14.83 33.63
C ALA A 574 26.32 -15.86 34.10
N SER A 575 26.85 -16.68 33.19
CA SER A 575 27.89 -17.66 33.48
C SER A 575 29.19 -16.98 33.93
N GLU A 576 29.58 -15.91 33.25
CA GLU A 576 30.75 -15.07 33.60
C GLU A 576 30.56 -14.38 34.96
N HIS A 577 29.37 -13.87 35.24
CA HIS A 577 29.08 -13.08 36.44
C HIS A 577 28.87 -13.94 37.70
N PHE A 578 28.00 -14.94 37.65
CA PHE A 578 27.61 -15.75 38.81
C PHE A 578 28.49 -16.99 39.01
N GLY A 579 29.20 -17.44 37.96
CA GLY A 579 30.02 -18.64 38.02
C GLY A 579 29.23 -19.85 38.53
N PRO A 580 29.83 -20.72 39.37
CA PRO A 580 29.16 -21.92 39.89
C PRO A 580 27.86 -21.69 40.67
N ARG A 581 27.53 -20.43 41.05
CA ARG A 581 26.25 -20.11 41.69
C ARG A 581 25.08 -20.08 40.71
N LEU A 582 25.35 -20.00 39.39
CA LEU A 582 24.30 -19.98 38.38
C LEU A 582 23.56 -21.32 38.31
N LEU A 583 24.29 -22.44 38.34
CA LEU A 583 23.75 -23.80 38.17
C LEU A 583 24.43 -24.79 39.12
N SER A 584 23.64 -25.70 39.69
CA SER A 584 24.15 -26.81 40.49
C SER A 584 25.00 -27.77 39.63
N GLU A 585 25.76 -28.65 40.26
CA GLU A 585 26.56 -29.64 39.50
C GLU A 585 25.69 -30.62 38.71
N ASP A 586 24.55 -31.04 39.28
CA ASP A 586 23.62 -31.96 38.62
C ASP A 586 22.88 -31.28 37.46
N GLU A 587 22.46 -30.03 37.63
CA GLU A 587 21.85 -29.20 36.57
C GLU A 587 22.83 -29.02 35.40
N ARG A 588 24.09 -28.71 35.68
CA ARG A 588 25.15 -28.59 34.65
C ARG A 588 25.37 -29.90 33.91
N LYS A 589 25.45 -31.02 34.62
CA LYS A 589 25.60 -32.35 33.99
C LYS A 589 24.42 -32.68 33.09
N GLY A 590 23.19 -32.37 33.52
CA GLY A 590 21.98 -32.56 32.71
C GLY A 590 22.02 -31.75 31.41
N ILE A 591 22.23 -30.43 31.50
CA ILE A 591 22.26 -29.53 30.34
C ILE A 591 23.38 -29.91 29.36
N PHE A 592 24.61 -30.09 29.86
CA PHE A 592 25.74 -30.42 28.98
C PHE A 592 25.59 -31.81 28.37
N GLY A 593 25.00 -32.77 29.09
CA GLY A 593 24.65 -34.08 28.53
C GLY A 593 23.66 -33.96 27.37
N THR A 594 22.61 -33.14 27.51
CA THR A 594 21.64 -32.87 26.44
C THR A 594 22.30 -32.21 25.23
N ILE A 595 23.13 -31.19 25.44
CA ILE A 595 23.89 -30.52 24.36
C ILE A 595 24.77 -31.52 23.61
N LEU A 596 25.50 -32.38 24.32
CA LEU A 596 26.43 -33.35 23.73
C LEU A 596 25.76 -34.54 23.04
N ASN A 597 24.50 -34.82 23.35
CA ASN A 597 23.70 -35.77 22.56
C ASN A 597 23.41 -35.20 21.15
N GLY A 598 23.48 -33.88 21.00
CA GLY A 598 23.55 -33.19 19.71
C GLY A 598 22.26 -33.20 18.90
N PRO A 599 22.31 -32.58 17.70
CA PRO A 599 21.18 -32.52 16.79
C PRO A 599 20.89 -33.89 16.16
N SER A 600 19.62 -34.14 15.85
CA SER A 600 19.15 -35.41 15.28
C SER A 600 19.91 -35.78 14.00
N LYS A 601 20.51 -36.98 14.00
CA LYS A 601 21.20 -37.55 12.83
C LYS A 601 20.21 -37.84 11.72
N GLU A 602 19.03 -38.33 12.08
CA GLU A 602 17.91 -38.61 11.20
C GLU A 602 17.39 -37.33 10.53
N ASP A 603 17.16 -36.24 11.28
CA ASP A 603 16.65 -34.99 10.72
C ASP A 603 17.68 -34.35 9.77
N PHE A 604 18.97 -34.46 10.09
CA PHE A 604 20.03 -34.00 9.20
C PHE A 604 20.12 -34.83 7.92
N ARG A 605 19.93 -36.16 8.03
CA ARG A 605 19.91 -37.05 6.87
C ARG A 605 18.73 -36.74 5.96
N GLU A 606 17.56 -36.47 6.52
CA GLU A 606 16.37 -36.06 5.77
C GLU A 606 16.58 -34.71 5.06
N TRP A 607 17.16 -33.73 5.76
CA TRP A 607 17.45 -32.41 5.19
C TRP A 607 18.48 -32.45 4.05
N MET A 608 19.55 -33.25 4.19
CA MET A 608 20.62 -33.34 3.18
C MET A 608 20.27 -34.23 1.98
N GLY A 609 19.27 -35.12 2.11
CA GLY A 609 18.89 -36.06 1.04
C GLY A 609 20.09 -36.89 0.54
N GLU A 610 20.32 -36.89 -0.77
CA GLU A 610 21.44 -37.60 -1.41
C GLU A 610 22.83 -37.02 -1.06
N ARG A 611 22.91 -35.79 -0.55
CA ARG A 611 24.17 -35.09 -0.19
C ARG A 611 24.69 -35.46 1.21
N TYR A 612 24.03 -36.38 1.91
CA TYR A 612 24.38 -36.77 3.28
C TYR A 612 25.69 -37.56 3.36
N SER A 613 26.55 -37.23 4.34
CA SER A 613 27.69 -38.06 4.77
C SER A 613 27.86 -38.07 6.29
N ASP A 614 28.46 -39.15 6.83
CA ASP A 614 28.77 -39.26 8.26
C ASP A 614 29.78 -38.18 8.68
N GLU A 615 30.78 -37.88 7.84
CA GLU A 615 31.73 -36.78 8.06
C GLU A 615 31.06 -35.42 8.15
N ALA A 616 30.12 -35.09 7.23
CA ALA A 616 29.39 -33.82 7.28
C ALA A 616 28.51 -33.72 8.53
N PHE A 617 27.90 -34.83 8.95
CA PHE A 617 27.14 -34.86 10.20
C PHE A 617 28.05 -34.65 11.41
N HIS A 618 29.22 -35.30 11.46
CA HIS A 618 30.19 -35.10 12.53
C HIS A 618 30.71 -33.66 12.60
N GLN A 619 30.93 -33.00 11.45
CA GLN A 619 31.29 -31.59 11.41
C GLN A 619 30.17 -30.68 11.94
N ARG A 620 28.93 -30.88 11.48
CA ARG A 620 27.75 -30.15 12.00
C ARG A 620 27.59 -30.35 13.50
N GLN A 621 27.74 -31.59 13.98
CA GLN A 621 27.60 -31.93 15.39
C GLN A 621 28.69 -31.25 16.24
N ARG A 622 29.95 -31.26 15.81
CA ARG A 622 31.04 -30.54 16.49
C ARG A 622 30.80 -29.03 16.52
N TYR A 623 30.37 -28.45 15.39
CA TYR A 623 30.00 -27.04 15.32
C TYR A 623 28.84 -26.70 16.27
N PHE A 624 27.78 -27.52 16.26
CA PHE A 624 26.63 -27.36 17.15
C PHE A 624 27.07 -27.42 18.62
N HIS A 625 27.85 -28.42 19.03
CA HIS A 625 28.38 -28.51 20.40
C HIS A 625 29.20 -27.27 20.77
N ARG A 626 30.02 -26.78 19.84
CA ARG A 626 30.84 -25.58 20.06
C ARG A 626 29.96 -24.34 20.32
N ILE A 627 28.99 -24.07 19.45
CA ILE A 627 28.05 -22.94 19.58
C ILE A 627 27.21 -23.08 20.86
N GLN A 628 26.73 -24.28 21.19
CA GLN A 628 25.87 -24.51 22.34
C GLN A 628 26.61 -24.41 23.69
N LEU A 629 27.86 -24.87 23.76
CA LEU A 629 28.65 -24.88 24.99
C LEU A 629 29.33 -23.52 25.27
N ARG A 630 29.60 -22.72 24.24
CA ARG A 630 30.36 -21.47 24.36
C ARG A 630 29.73 -20.47 25.35
N PRO A 631 28.41 -20.22 25.39
CA PRO A 631 27.80 -19.36 26.41
C PRO A 631 28.04 -19.89 27.84
N PHE A 632 28.25 -21.19 28.02
CA PHE A 632 28.53 -21.80 29.32
C PHE A 632 30.02 -21.92 29.65
N ALA A 633 30.93 -21.36 28.84
CA ALA A 633 32.38 -21.57 28.95
C ALA A 633 32.96 -21.37 30.37
N ALA A 634 32.43 -20.41 31.12
CA ALA A 634 32.85 -20.13 32.50
C ALA A 634 32.42 -21.20 33.52
N LEU A 635 31.47 -22.07 33.16
CA LEU A 635 30.91 -23.13 34.02
C LEU A 635 31.40 -24.53 33.66
N LEU A 636 32.04 -24.68 32.50
CA LEU A 636 32.56 -25.96 32.02
C LEU A 636 33.69 -26.46 32.94
N SER A 637 33.65 -27.74 33.26
CA SER A 637 34.68 -28.41 34.06
C SER A 637 34.90 -29.85 33.58
N GLY A 638 35.99 -30.48 34.05
CA GLY A 638 36.28 -31.89 33.76
C GLY A 638 36.40 -32.19 32.26
N ASP A 639 35.79 -33.30 31.83
CA ASP A 639 35.86 -33.78 30.45
C ASP A 639 35.18 -32.84 29.43
N VAL A 640 34.07 -32.20 29.82
CA VAL A 640 33.36 -31.25 28.94
C VAL A 640 34.22 -30.03 28.66
N ARG A 641 34.96 -29.52 29.66
CA ARG A 641 35.90 -28.41 29.46
C ARG A 641 37.01 -28.79 28.49
N ARG A 642 37.61 -29.97 28.67
CA ARG A 642 38.67 -30.49 27.80
C ARG A 642 38.18 -30.66 26.35
N TYR A 643 36.95 -31.16 26.17
CA TYR A 643 36.33 -31.29 24.85
C TYR A 643 36.02 -29.92 24.22
N PHE A 644 35.52 -28.95 24.99
CA PHE A 644 35.30 -27.60 24.50
C PHE A 644 36.60 -26.87 24.11
N ASP A 645 37.66 -27.01 24.90
CA ASP A 645 38.98 -26.44 24.57
C ASP A 645 39.57 -27.09 23.30
N GLU A 646 39.27 -28.38 23.04
CA GLU A 646 39.59 -29.05 21.76
C GLU A 646 38.82 -28.43 20.60
N LEU A 647 37.51 -28.21 20.75
CA LEU A 647 36.65 -27.56 19.73
C LEU A 647 37.10 -26.13 19.42
N GLU A 648 37.54 -25.36 20.41
CA GLU A 648 38.05 -23.98 20.21
C GLU A 648 39.46 -23.95 19.58
N GLY A 649 40.24 -25.02 19.72
CA GLY A 649 41.60 -25.15 19.17
C GLY A 649 41.67 -25.54 17.69
N GLU A 650 40.55 -25.85 17.05
CA GLU A 650 40.47 -26.22 15.62
C GLU A 650 40.72 -25.01 14.70
N ALA A 651 41.93 -24.93 14.15
CA ALA A 651 42.52 -23.78 13.44
C ALA A 651 41.80 -23.29 12.15
N GLN A 652 40.71 -23.94 11.71
CA GLN A 652 39.98 -23.61 10.47
C GLN A 652 38.63 -22.92 10.71
N SER A 653 38.23 -22.71 11.96
CA SER A 653 36.86 -22.29 12.27
C SER A 653 36.77 -20.80 12.62
N LYS A 654 35.88 -20.05 11.94
CA LYS A 654 35.62 -18.62 12.21
C LYS A 654 35.39 -18.38 13.71
N ALA A 655 35.91 -17.27 14.23
CA ALA A 655 35.69 -16.89 15.63
C ALA A 655 34.19 -16.70 15.88
N VAL A 656 33.61 -17.48 16.78
CA VAL A 656 32.21 -17.33 17.20
C VAL A 656 32.12 -16.09 18.10
N ILE A 657 31.41 -15.07 17.63
CA ILE A 657 31.14 -13.84 18.39
C ILE A 657 29.65 -13.80 18.78
N ASP A 658 29.23 -12.83 19.58
CA ASP A 658 27.82 -12.72 19.96
C ASP A 658 26.89 -12.62 18.74
N ASP A 659 27.30 -11.88 17.71
CA ASP A 659 26.53 -11.71 16.47
C ASP A 659 26.42 -13.01 15.64
N SER A 660 27.22 -14.04 15.94
CA SER A 660 27.11 -15.37 15.30
C SER A 660 25.82 -16.12 15.66
N TYR A 661 25.10 -15.68 16.69
CA TYR A 661 23.84 -16.28 17.15
C TYR A 661 22.60 -15.50 16.68
N SER A 662 22.78 -14.48 15.83
CA SER A 662 21.63 -13.93 15.11
C SER A 662 21.09 -15.02 14.17
N PRO A 663 19.76 -15.24 14.09
CA PRO A 663 19.15 -16.26 13.23
C PRO A 663 19.49 -16.05 11.74
N TYR A 664 19.98 -14.86 11.41
CA TYR A 664 20.62 -14.50 10.16
C TYR A 664 21.95 -13.80 10.48
N GLY A 665 22.91 -14.52 11.07
CA GLY A 665 24.28 -14.01 11.26
C GLY A 665 24.75 -13.45 9.93
N GLU A 666 25.29 -12.21 9.92
CA GLU A 666 25.54 -11.39 8.72
C GLU A 666 25.09 -12.13 7.47
N VAL A 667 23.84 -11.94 7.07
CA VAL A 667 23.57 -11.98 5.64
C VAL A 667 24.33 -10.77 5.10
N THR A 668 25.66 -10.91 5.00
CA THR A 668 26.28 -10.74 3.72
C THR A 668 25.28 -11.36 2.76
N GLY A 669 24.56 -10.50 2.05
CA GLY A 669 24.23 -10.84 0.67
C GLY A 669 25.58 -11.11 0.01
N GLY A 670 26.13 -12.28 0.28
CA GLY A 670 27.22 -12.87 -0.42
C GLY A 670 26.53 -13.51 -1.59
N ILE A 671 26.89 -13.06 -2.79
CA ILE A 671 26.57 -13.82 -3.99
C ILE A 671 27.20 -15.20 -3.76
N VAL A 672 26.37 -16.25 -3.71
CA VAL A 672 26.88 -17.62 -3.73
C VAL A 672 27.80 -17.68 -4.94
N SER A 673 29.08 -17.86 -4.68
CA SER A 673 30.10 -17.90 -5.73
C SER A 673 30.44 -19.34 -5.99
N TYR A 674 30.42 -19.75 -7.24
CA TYR A 674 30.65 -21.14 -7.60
C TYR A 674 32.14 -21.36 -7.88
N ARG A 675 32.72 -22.45 -7.37
CA ARG A 675 34.15 -22.78 -7.55
C ARG A 675 34.30 -24.18 -8.13
N SER A 676 35.18 -24.34 -9.12
CA SER A 676 35.46 -25.66 -9.68
C SER A 676 36.30 -26.52 -8.70
N PRO A 677 36.08 -27.85 -8.65
CA PRO A 677 36.91 -28.77 -7.85
C PRO A 677 38.36 -28.88 -8.35
N LYS A 678 38.64 -28.49 -9.60
CA LYS A 678 39.98 -28.42 -10.20
C LYS A 678 40.20 -27.05 -10.84
N SER A 679 41.41 -26.51 -10.72
CA SER A 679 41.80 -25.31 -11.47
C SER A 679 41.99 -25.62 -12.96
N ALA A 680 42.09 -24.59 -13.81
CA ALA A 680 42.41 -24.78 -15.22
C ALA A 680 43.74 -25.52 -15.42
N GLU A 681 44.78 -25.16 -14.65
CA GLU A 681 46.09 -25.84 -14.67
C GLU A 681 45.98 -27.33 -14.27
N ASP A 682 45.11 -27.67 -13.31
CA ASP A 682 44.88 -29.06 -12.92
C ASP A 682 44.18 -29.89 -13.98
N LEU A 683 43.26 -29.28 -14.74
CA LEU A 683 42.60 -29.92 -15.89
C LEU A 683 43.57 -30.07 -17.06
N GLU A 684 44.47 -29.11 -17.27
CA GLU A 684 45.51 -29.16 -18.32
C GLU A 684 46.53 -30.29 -18.14
N ASN A 685 46.76 -30.71 -16.89
CA ASN A 685 47.67 -31.81 -16.59
C ASN A 685 47.06 -33.19 -16.87
N LEU A 686 45.77 -33.27 -17.20
CA LEU A 686 45.10 -34.51 -17.62
C LEU A 686 45.23 -34.69 -19.14
N THR A 687 45.41 -35.93 -19.59
CA THR A 687 45.21 -36.25 -21.02
C THR A 687 43.73 -36.04 -21.41
N ASP A 688 43.41 -35.83 -22.69
CA ASP A 688 42.01 -35.59 -23.09
C ASP A 688 41.06 -36.74 -22.69
N GLU A 689 41.56 -37.97 -22.72
CA GLU A 689 40.84 -39.18 -22.29
C GLU A 689 40.59 -39.18 -20.78
N GLU A 690 41.58 -38.78 -19.97
CA GLU A 690 41.44 -38.63 -18.52
C GLU A 690 40.53 -37.46 -18.14
N LEU A 691 40.62 -36.34 -18.87
CA LEU A 691 39.79 -35.16 -18.68
C LEU A 691 38.31 -35.48 -18.96
N LEU A 692 38.00 -36.09 -20.11
CA LEU A 692 36.65 -36.54 -20.44
C LEU A 692 36.10 -37.52 -19.39
N THR A 693 36.94 -38.46 -18.93
CA THR A 693 36.57 -39.41 -17.87
C THR A 693 36.28 -38.69 -16.55
N TYR A 694 37.08 -37.68 -16.19
CA TYR A 694 36.90 -36.90 -14.97
C TYR A 694 35.60 -36.09 -15.00
N LEU A 695 35.35 -35.34 -16.08
CA LEU A 695 34.15 -34.53 -16.24
C LEU A 695 32.86 -35.36 -16.11
N ASN A 696 32.85 -36.56 -16.70
CA ASN A 696 31.70 -37.46 -16.64
C ASN A 696 31.46 -38.05 -15.24
N ASN A 697 32.51 -38.35 -14.49
CA ASN A 697 32.43 -39.16 -13.27
C ASN A 697 32.49 -38.34 -11.96
N TRP A 698 32.94 -37.09 -12.00
CA TRP A 698 32.94 -36.26 -10.80
C TRP A 698 31.51 -35.94 -10.35
N ASP A 699 31.20 -36.20 -9.08
CA ASP A 699 29.85 -36.08 -8.49
C ASP A 699 29.91 -35.66 -7.01
N GLU A 700 31.06 -35.14 -6.57
CA GLU A 700 31.33 -34.77 -5.17
C GLU A 700 30.97 -33.30 -4.94
N GLU A 701 29.74 -32.88 -5.22
CA GLU A 701 29.33 -31.49 -4.95
C GLU A 701 29.34 -31.21 -3.44
N HIS A 702 29.99 -30.12 -3.04
CA HIS A 702 30.11 -29.74 -1.63
C HIS A 702 30.39 -28.25 -1.49
N HIS A 703 30.17 -27.69 -0.30
CA HIS A 703 30.63 -26.33 -0.01
C HIS A 703 32.13 -26.33 0.32
N ASP A 704 32.82 -25.25 -0.07
CA ASP A 704 34.21 -25.04 0.31
C ASP A 704 34.35 -25.06 1.84
N LYS A 705 35.39 -25.76 2.33
CA LYS A 705 35.60 -26.03 3.75
C LYS A 705 35.80 -24.77 4.59
N ASP A 706 36.35 -23.71 3.98
CA ASP A 706 36.69 -22.47 4.66
C ASP A 706 35.65 -21.36 4.40
N ASN A 707 34.80 -21.50 3.37
CA ASN A 707 33.75 -20.54 3.04
C ASN A 707 32.48 -21.19 2.46
N TRP A 708 31.45 -21.34 3.28
CA TRP A 708 30.17 -21.94 2.88
C TRP A 708 29.43 -21.18 1.75
N LEU A 709 29.73 -19.90 1.53
CA LEU A 709 29.20 -19.13 0.38
C LEU A 709 29.87 -19.50 -0.95
N ILE A 710 30.87 -20.38 -0.91
CA ILE A 710 31.51 -20.95 -2.08
C ILE A 710 31.01 -22.38 -2.26
N GLU A 711 30.22 -22.62 -3.30
CA GLU A 711 29.76 -23.96 -3.64
C GLU A 711 30.68 -24.56 -4.71
N ILE A 712 31.22 -25.74 -4.42
CA ILE A 712 31.98 -26.56 -5.37
C ILE A 712 31.00 -27.47 -6.08
N ASN A 713 30.70 -27.15 -7.33
CA ASN A 713 29.66 -27.82 -8.10
C ASN A 713 30.03 -28.03 -9.58
N ILE A 714 29.18 -28.78 -10.27
CA ILE A 714 29.39 -29.15 -11.68
C ILE A 714 29.36 -27.90 -12.57
N SER A 715 28.47 -26.93 -12.28
CA SER A 715 28.38 -25.68 -13.04
C SER A 715 29.70 -24.88 -13.05
N ALA A 716 30.38 -24.77 -11.90
CA ALA A 716 31.68 -24.13 -11.85
C ALA A 716 32.77 -24.92 -12.56
N LEU A 717 32.75 -26.27 -12.46
CA LEU A 717 33.64 -27.14 -13.22
C LEU A 717 33.46 -26.93 -14.73
N ALA A 718 32.22 -26.84 -15.19
CA ALA A 718 31.90 -26.54 -16.59
C ALA A 718 32.43 -25.16 -17.02
N GLY A 719 32.40 -24.16 -16.13
CA GLY A 719 33.01 -22.84 -16.37
C GLY A 719 34.53 -22.87 -16.52
N VAL A 720 35.24 -23.66 -15.69
CA VAL A 720 36.69 -23.85 -15.84
C VAL A 720 37.03 -24.66 -17.08
N PHE A 721 36.25 -25.70 -17.38
CA PHE A 721 36.36 -26.45 -18.64
C PHE A 721 36.13 -25.55 -19.86
N GLN A 722 35.13 -24.66 -19.84
CA GLN A 722 34.90 -23.66 -20.89
C GLN A 722 36.18 -22.84 -21.16
N SER A 723 36.82 -22.35 -20.10
CA SER A 723 38.03 -21.52 -20.20
C SER A 723 39.19 -22.31 -20.82
N LEU A 724 39.42 -23.54 -20.34
CA LEU A 724 40.42 -24.45 -20.91
C LEU A 724 40.13 -24.74 -22.39
N PHE A 725 38.86 -24.98 -22.73
CA PHE A 725 38.45 -25.26 -24.09
C PHE A 725 38.75 -24.08 -25.02
N LYS A 726 38.46 -22.85 -24.56
CA LYS A 726 38.72 -21.60 -25.29
C LYS A 726 40.20 -21.32 -25.49
N ASP A 727 41.01 -21.47 -24.44
CA ASP A 727 42.38 -20.99 -24.45
C ASP A 727 43.35 -21.98 -25.10
N LYS A 728 43.06 -23.29 -25.04
CA LYS A 728 43.93 -24.34 -25.58
C LYS A 728 43.25 -25.23 -26.61
N ILE A 729 42.18 -25.93 -26.22
CA ILE A 729 41.64 -27.05 -27.01
C ILE A 729 41.24 -26.58 -28.42
N VAL A 730 40.50 -25.48 -28.53
CA VAL A 730 40.02 -24.96 -29.81
C VAL A 730 41.13 -24.45 -30.74
N ARG A 731 42.32 -24.13 -30.20
CA ARG A 731 43.46 -23.60 -30.96
C ARG A 731 44.40 -24.70 -31.46
N ASP A 732 44.26 -25.91 -30.94
CA ASP A 732 45.05 -27.08 -31.31
C ASP A 732 44.20 -28.04 -32.14
N VAL A 733 44.65 -28.33 -33.37
CA VAL A 733 43.91 -29.13 -34.34
C VAL A 733 43.73 -30.58 -33.86
N GLU A 734 44.72 -31.16 -33.17
CA GLU A 734 44.64 -32.54 -32.68
C GLU A 734 43.70 -32.65 -31.48
N LEU A 735 43.77 -31.71 -30.54
CA LEU A 735 42.88 -31.66 -29.37
C LEU A 735 41.43 -31.41 -29.80
N MET A 736 41.20 -30.44 -30.67
CA MET A 736 39.86 -30.16 -31.20
C MET A 736 39.28 -31.38 -31.92
N ALA A 737 40.09 -32.10 -32.72
CA ALA A 737 39.66 -33.32 -33.39
C ALA A 737 39.26 -34.43 -32.40
N PHE A 738 39.96 -34.56 -31.27
CA PHE A 738 39.58 -35.50 -30.21
C PHE A 738 38.18 -35.19 -29.66
N TRP A 739 37.92 -33.95 -29.24
CA TRP A 739 36.64 -33.58 -28.62
C TRP A 739 35.47 -33.65 -29.62
N MET A 740 35.70 -33.29 -30.87
CA MET A 740 34.69 -33.43 -31.93
C MET A 740 34.38 -34.90 -32.25
N THR A 741 35.37 -35.78 -32.24
CA THR A 741 35.20 -37.23 -32.50
C THR A 741 34.54 -37.94 -31.31
N ASN A 742 34.82 -37.49 -30.09
CA ASN A 742 34.34 -38.11 -28.85
C ASN A 742 33.12 -37.40 -28.24
N ARG A 743 32.47 -36.49 -28.95
CA ARG A 743 31.32 -35.72 -28.45
C ARG A 743 30.18 -36.57 -27.88
N ASP A 744 29.91 -37.73 -28.48
CA ASP A 744 28.90 -38.69 -28.02
C ASP A 744 29.23 -39.36 -26.67
N ARG A 745 30.48 -39.23 -26.20
CA ARG A 745 30.95 -39.77 -24.92
C ARG A 745 30.81 -38.76 -23.78
N ILE A 746 30.40 -37.51 -24.04
CA ILE A 746 30.13 -36.51 -23.02
C ILE A 746 28.76 -36.84 -22.38
N ALA A 747 28.77 -37.33 -21.16
CA ALA A 747 27.56 -37.86 -20.51
C ALA A 747 26.69 -36.76 -19.87
N ARG A 748 27.25 -35.58 -19.58
CA ARG A 748 26.57 -34.47 -18.92
C ARG A 748 26.42 -33.28 -19.90
N PRO A 749 25.20 -32.92 -20.34
CA PRO A 749 24.97 -31.85 -21.31
C PRO A 749 25.55 -30.48 -20.93
N ILE A 750 25.73 -30.16 -19.64
CA ILE A 750 26.30 -28.88 -19.19
C ILE A 750 27.70 -28.59 -19.79
N TYR A 751 28.51 -29.62 -20.04
CA TYR A 751 29.82 -29.46 -20.70
C TYR A 751 29.68 -29.22 -22.21
N VAL A 752 28.63 -29.72 -22.84
CA VAL A 752 28.30 -29.41 -24.23
C VAL A 752 27.87 -27.93 -24.33
N ALA A 753 27.05 -27.46 -23.41
CA ALA A 753 26.69 -26.03 -23.32
C ALA A 753 27.93 -25.14 -23.12
N ALA A 754 28.91 -25.57 -22.31
CA ALA A 754 30.20 -24.89 -22.16
C ALA A 754 31.00 -24.81 -23.48
N ILE A 755 31.05 -25.89 -24.25
CA ILE A 755 31.68 -25.91 -25.58
C ILE A 755 30.98 -24.92 -26.53
N LEU A 756 29.64 -24.96 -26.60
CA LEU A 756 28.85 -24.04 -27.44
C LEU A 756 29.06 -22.57 -27.06
N LYS A 757 29.12 -22.28 -25.76
CA LYS A 757 29.39 -20.92 -25.27
C LYS A 757 30.77 -20.42 -25.69
N THR A 758 31.76 -21.31 -25.74
CA THR A 758 33.09 -21.00 -26.29
C THR A 758 33.01 -20.66 -27.79
N MET A 759 32.30 -21.47 -28.58
CA MET A 759 32.09 -21.20 -30.02
C MET A 759 31.40 -19.85 -30.23
N LEU A 760 30.37 -19.54 -29.44
CA LEU A 760 29.68 -18.26 -29.44
C LEU A 760 30.62 -17.08 -29.12
N GLU A 761 31.55 -17.23 -28.18
CA GLU A 761 32.55 -16.18 -27.89
C GLU A 761 33.49 -15.92 -29.08
N PHE A 762 33.95 -16.96 -29.79
CA PHE A 762 34.75 -16.76 -31.00
C PHE A 762 33.98 -16.06 -32.12
N VAL A 763 32.69 -16.40 -32.29
CA VAL A 763 31.80 -15.69 -33.22
C VAL A 763 31.69 -14.20 -32.84
N LYS A 764 31.57 -13.89 -31.55
CA LYS A 764 31.56 -12.51 -31.03
C LYS A 764 32.88 -11.78 -31.27
N GLU A 765 34.00 -12.49 -31.22
CA GLU A 765 35.33 -12.00 -31.57
C GLU A 765 35.58 -11.92 -33.09
N LYS A 766 34.57 -12.25 -33.92
CA LYS A 766 34.61 -12.29 -35.39
C LYS A 766 35.59 -13.31 -35.97
N ASN A 767 35.85 -14.39 -35.22
CA ASN A 767 36.58 -15.54 -35.72
C ASN A 767 35.59 -16.57 -36.28
N PHE A 768 35.68 -16.83 -37.58
CA PHE A 768 34.77 -17.71 -38.32
C PHE A 768 35.49 -18.90 -38.97
N ASP A 769 36.76 -19.14 -38.65
CA ASP A 769 37.61 -20.12 -39.36
C ASP A 769 37.05 -21.56 -39.26
N ASN A 770 36.33 -21.87 -38.18
CA ASN A 770 35.74 -23.20 -37.91
C ASN A 770 34.20 -23.18 -37.94
N LEU A 771 33.59 -22.16 -38.55
CA LEU A 771 32.14 -21.93 -38.48
C LEU A 771 31.32 -23.13 -39.00
N ASP A 772 31.71 -23.73 -40.11
CA ASP A 772 31.00 -24.89 -40.68
C ASP A 772 31.02 -26.10 -39.73
N GLN A 773 32.17 -26.36 -39.07
CA GLN A 773 32.31 -27.42 -38.07
C GLN A 773 31.44 -27.13 -36.82
N TRP A 774 31.36 -25.87 -36.39
CA TRP A 774 30.52 -25.47 -35.26
C TRP A 774 29.03 -25.59 -35.57
N ILE A 775 28.62 -25.31 -36.80
CA ILE A 775 27.25 -25.53 -37.29
C ILE A 775 26.92 -27.04 -37.26
N GLU A 776 27.84 -27.90 -37.72
CA GLU A 776 27.68 -29.35 -37.63
C GLU A 776 27.53 -29.83 -36.18
N PHE A 777 28.32 -29.27 -35.26
CA PHE A 777 28.21 -29.56 -33.84
C PHE A 777 26.86 -29.11 -33.26
N CYS A 778 26.39 -27.91 -33.62
CA CYS A 778 25.07 -27.43 -33.23
C CYS A 778 23.94 -28.34 -33.76
N ALA A 779 24.05 -28.86 -34.98
CA ALA A 779 23.08 -29.78 -35.56
C ALA A 779 23.05 -31.11 -34.79
N TRP A 780 24.21 -31.60 -34.35
CA TRP A 780 24.28 -32.76 -33.47
C TRP A 780 23.61 -32.51 -32.11
N VAL A 781 23.80 -31.33 -31.50
CA VAL A 781 23.10 -30.98 -30.25
C VAL A 781 21.58 -30.97 -30.43
N LEU A 782 21.08 -30.35 -31.51
CA LEU A 782 19.64 -30.33 -31.81
C LEU A 782 19.07 -31.71 -32.16
N SER A 783 19.90 -32.71 -32.51
CA SER A 783 19.42 -34.09 -32.74
C SER A 783 19.00 -34.81 -31.45
N HIS A 784 19.37 -34.28 -30.28
CA HIS A 784 18.95 -34.83 -28.98
C HIS A 784 17.56 -34.28 -28.59
N PRO A 785 16.62 -35.15 -28.16
CA PRO A 785 15.27 -34.71 -27.79
C PRO A 785 15.27 -33.88 -26.51
N ASP A 786 14.25 -33.03 -26.34
CA ASP A 786 13.92 -32.46 -25.03
C ASP A 786 13.34 -33.58 -24.15
N SER A 787 13.91 -33.77 -22.97
CA SER A 787 13.62 -34.92 -22.12
C SER A 787 12.25 -34.74 -21.46
N ALA A 788 11.26 -35.53 -21.87
CA ALA A 788 9.96 -35.53 -21.19
C ALA A 788 10.12 -35.93 -19.72
N ARG A 789 9.49 -35.16 -18.81
CA ARG A 789 9.47 -35.50 -17.39
C ARG A 789 8.53 -36.69 -17.16
N VAL A 790 9.04 -37.75 -16.56
CA VAL A 790 8.27 -38.97 -16.25
C VAL A 790 7.98 -39.01 -14.75
N GLU A 791 6.70 -39.12 -14.38
CA GLU A 791 6.28 -39.21 -12.99
C GLU A 791 6.94 -40.42 -12.29
N GLY A 792 7.54 -40.18 -11.12
CA GLY A 792 8.26 -41.20 -10.34
C GLY A 792 9.74 -41.42 -10.73
N GLN A 793 10.27 -40.69 -11.71
CA GLN A 793 11.72 -40.62 -11.99
C GLN A 793 12.31 -39.28 -11.52
N PRO A 794 13.63 -39.21 -11.21
CA PRO A 794 14.32 -37.95 -10.97
C PRO A 794 14.14 -36.99 -12.15
N GLU A 795 13.96 -35.70 -11.87
CA GLU A 795 13.83 -34.70 -12.92
C GLU A 795 15.10 -34.65 -13.79
N PRO A 796 14.97 -34.62 -15.13
CA PRO A 796 16.10 -34.41 -16.01
C PRO A 796 16.82 -33.09 -15.68
N ARG A 797 18.16 -33.12 -15.68
CA ARG A 797 19.03 -31.95 -15.47
C ARG A 797 20.24 -32.02 -16.41
N ASP A 798 20.74 -30.88 -16.85
CA ASP A 798 21.92 -30.78 -17.72
C ASP A 798 23.23 -31.19 -17.02
N GLU A 799 23.25 -31.10 -15.71
CA GLU A 799 24.33 -31.63 -14.86
C GLU A 799 24.27 -33.15 -14.70
N SER A 800 23.12 -33.80 -14.93
CA SER A 800 22.94 -35.23 -14.66
C SER A 800 23.44 -36.11 -15.80
N ARG A 801 24.21 -37.15 -15.46
CA ARG A 801 24.61 -38.19 -16.42
C ARG A 801 23.57 -39.29 -16.61
N ASN A 802 22.73 -39.52 -15.59
CA ASN A 802 21.75 -40.61 -15.58
C ASN A 802 20.41 -40.17 -16.17
N HIS A 803 20.07 -38.90 -15.99
CA HIS A 803 18.85 -38.27 -16.49
C HIS A 803 19.20 -36.94 -17.17
N PRO A 804 19.93 -36.97 -18.30
CA PRO A 804 20.41 -35.76 -18.96
C PRO A 804 19.26 -34.91 -19.52
N ASP A 805 19.35 -33.60 -19.30
CA ASP A 805 18.51 -32.59 -19.96
C ASP A 805 19.32 -31.78 -20.97
N TRP A 806 18.85 -31.76 -22.22
CA TRP A 806 19.48 -31.03 -23.31
C TRP A 806 18.91 -29.62 -23.50
N GLY A 807 17.91 -29.20 -22.73
CA GLY A 807 17.25 -27.90 -22.84
C GLY A 807 18.21 -26.72 -22.87
N ASN A 808 19.15 -26.65 -21.92
CA ASN A 808 20.17 -25.58 -21.87
C ASN A 808 21.17 -25.63 -23.03
N SER A 809 21.55 -26.83 -23.50
CA SER A 809 22.41 -26.99 -24.66
C SER A 809 21.71 -26.55 -25.94
N ARG A 810 20.44 -26.89 -26.11
CA ARG A 810 19.60 -26.43 -27.23
C ARG A 810 19.42 -24.90 -27.20
N ARG A 811 19.26 -24.31 -26.01
CA ARG A 811 19.25 -22.84 -25.85
C ARG A 811 20.58 -22.22 -26.28
N ALA A 812 21.71 -22.80 -25.91
CA ALA A 812 23.03 -22.32 -26.32
C ALA A 812 23.23 -22.37 -27.85
N VAL A 813 22.59 -23.31 -28.57
CA VAL A 813 22.56 -23.31 -30.05
C VAL A 813 21.79 -22.09 -30.59
N VAL A 814 20.64 -21.75 -30.02
CA VAL A 814 19.88 -20.55 -30.42
C VAL A 814 20.70 -19.28 -30.15
N ASP A 815 21.37 -19.19 -29.01
CA ASP A 815 22.24 -18.06 -28.68
C ASP A 815 23.43 -17.98 -29.66
N PHE A 816 24.01 -19.11 -30.07
CA PHE A 816 25.04 -19.20 -31.11
C PHE A 816 24.56 -18.65 -32.46
N ILE A 817 23.34 -19.02 -32.89
CA ILE A 817 22.73 -18.49 -34.11
C ILE A 817 22.58 -16.97 -34.00
N ASP A 818 22.02 -16.47 -32.89
CA ASP A 818 21.87 -15.03 -32.62
C ASP A 818 23.21 -14.29 -32.66
N ALA A 819 24.27 -14.87 -32.10
CA ALA A 819 25.61 -14.31 -32.19
C ALA A 819 26.13 -14.28 -33.63
N CYS A 820 25.83 -15.27 -34.47
CA CYS A 820 26.23 -15.26 -35.88
C CYS A 820 25.49 -14.17 -36.67
N VAL A 821 24.18 -14.04 -36.42
CA VAL A 821 23.29 -13.13 -37.17
C VAL A 821 23.23 -11.73 -36.56
N ASN A 822 23.97 -11.45 -35.49
CA ASN A 822 24.04 -10.12 -34.90
C ASN A 822 24.68 -9.12 -35.88
N LYS A 823 24.25 -7.85 -35.82
CA LYS A 823 24.74 -6.78 -36.69
C LYS A 823 26.23 -6.48 -36.50
N ASP A 824 26.76 -6.67 -35.29
CA ASP A 824 28.12 -6.27 -34.93
C ASP A 824 29.15 -7.36 -35.29
N THR A 825 28.75 -8.63 -35.21
CA THR A 825 29.57 -9.80 -35.58
C THR A 825 29.47 -10.08 -37.07
N ASN A 826 28.25 -10.18 -37.59
CA ASN A 826 27.89 -10.34 -38.99
C ASN A 826 28.65 -11.46 -39.70
N ALA A 827 28.37 -12.71 -39.32
CA ALA A 827 29.02 -13.90 -39.87
C ALA A 827 28.89 -13.99 -41.41
N PRO A 828 29.81 -14.69 -42.10
CA PRO A 828 29.79 -14.81 -43.57
C PRO A 828 28.50 -15.42 -44.10
N VAL A 829 27.98 -14.87 -45.21
CA VAL A 829 26.74 -15.34 -45.85
C VAL A 829 26.80 -16.80 -46.31
N THR A 830 27.99 -17.39 -46.44
CA THR A 830 28.17 -18.83 -46.73
C THR A 830 27.58 -19.73 -45.65
N ALA A 831 27.42 -19.24 -44.42
CA ALA A 831 26.78 -19.96 -43.32
C ALA A 831 25.24 -19.99 -43.40
N ARG A 832 24.63 -19.31 -44.38
CA ARG A 832 23.17 -19.14 -44.49
C ARG A 832 22.42 -20.46 -44.41
N ASP A 833 22.78 -21.43 -45.24
CA ASP A 833 22.07 -22.71 -45.35
C ASP A 833 22.16 -23.48 -44.03
N GLY A 834 23.36 -23.53 -43.44
CA GLY A 834 23.59 -24.20 -42.16
C GLY A 834 22.81 -23.57 -40.99
N LEU A 835 22.83 -22.24 -40.88
CA LEU A 835 22.07 -21.52 -39.84
C LEU A 835 20.56 -21.67 -40.04
N ALA A 836 20.08 -21.66 -41.29
CA ALA A 836 18.67 -21.89 -41.61
C ALA A 836 18.21 -23.30 -41.23
N ASP A 837 19.04 -24.32 -41.45
CA ASP A 837 18.73 -25.70 -41.06
C ASP A 837 18.68 -25.89 -39.54
N LEU A 838 19.55 -25.20 -38.79
CA LEU A 838 19.48 -25.18 -37.32
C LEU A 838 18.20 -24.51 -36.83
N LEU A 839 17.83 -23.35 -37.40
CA LEU A 839 16.59 -22.65 -37.08
C LEU A 839 15.36 -23.48 -37.42
N ARG A 840 15.37 -24.18 -38.56
CA ARG A 840 14.28 -25.09 -38.97
C ARG A 840 14.04 -26.17 -37.92
N GLN A 841 15.11 -26.76 -37.38
CA GLN A 841 15.01 -27.74 -36.31
C GLN A 841 14.54 -27.10 -35.00
N ALA A 842 15.22 -26.05 -34.52
CA ALA A 842 14.92 -25.42 -33.23
C ALA A 842 13.49 -24.84 -33.16
N CYS A 843 12.99 -24.30 -34.28
CA CYS A 843 11.62 -23.78 -34.37
C CYS A 843 10.57 -24.88 -34.53
N SER A 844 10.90 -26.16 -34.76
CA SER A 844 9.92 -27.21 -35.07
C SER A 844 10.11 -28.48 -34.22
N GLN A 845 10.63 -28.32 -33.01
CA GLN A 845 10.84 -29.43 -32.08
C GLN A 845 9.91 -29.35 -30.87
N PHE A 846 9.73 -30.49 -30.20
CA PHE A 846 9.06 -30.53 -28.89
C PHE A 846 9.78 -29.64 -27.88
N ASP A 847 9.00 -28.92 -27.09
CA ASP A 847 9.40 -28.09 -25.96
C ASP A 847 8.47 -28.43 -24.78
N TRP A 848 9.02 -29.09 -23.76
CA TRP A 848 8.22 -29.74 -22.72
C TRP A 848 7.25 -28.77 -22.02
N ARG A 849 7.68 -27.53 -21.76
CA ARG A 849 6.85 -26.55 -21.05
C ARG A 849 5.72 -26.03 -21.92
N LEU A 850 6.04 -25.62 -23.14
CA LEU A 850 5.05 -25.07 -24.08
C LEU A 850 4.01 -26.12 -24.48
N ASP A 851 4.45 -27.36 -24.70
CA ASP A 851 3.57 -28.43 -25.20
C ASP A 851 2.72 -29.10 -24.08
N HIS A 852 3.00 -28.79 -22.81
CA HIS A 852 2.22 -29.27 -21.65
C HIS A 852 1.48 -28.14 -20.91
N ASP A 853 1.42 -26.93 -21.47
CA ASP A 853 0.83 -25.74 -20.83
C ASP A 853 1.37 -25.52 -19.40
N CYS A 854 2.67 -25.77 -19.18
CA CYS A 854 3.33 -25.63 -17.89
C CYS A 854 4.03 -24.25 -17.81
N PRO A 855 3.47 -23.27 -17.08
CA PRO A 855 4.03 -21.92 -17.04
C PRO A 855 5.36 -21.87 -16.30
N VAL A 856 6.28 -21.05 -16.79
CA VAL A 856 7.53 -20.64 -16.14
C VAL A 856 7.21 -19.89 -14.84
N LEU A 857 6.16 -19.06 -14.84
CA LEU A 857 5.70 -18.31 -13.67
C LEU A 857 4.34 -18.82 -13.14
N LEU A 858 4.33 -19.42 -11.95
CA LEU A 858 3.10 -19.95 -11.33
C LEU A 858 2.10 -18.86 -10.88
N ASN A 859 2.54 -17.60 -10.73
CA ASN A 859 1.77 -16.54 -10.10
C ASN A 859 1.37 -15.38 -11.05
N ARG A 860 1.68 -15.49 -12.35
CA ARG A 860 1.39 -14.45 -13.37
C ARG A 860 1.13 -15.08 -14.73
N ASP A 861 0.07 -14.65 -15.42
CA ASP A 861 -0.16 -14.95 -16.83
C ASP A 861 0.48 -13.82 -17.66
N ASP A 862 1.71 -14.00 -18.15
CA ASP A 862 2.40 -13.04 -19.02
C ASP A 862 3.07 -13.78 -20.20
N PRO A 863 2.40 -13.86 -21.36
CA PRO A 863 2.81 -14.73 -22.45
C PRO A 863 4.16 -14.35 -23.07
N ILE A 864 4.60 -13.08 -22.97
CA ILE A 864 5.94 -12.68 -23.43
C ILE A 864 7.03 -13.21 -22.51
N THR A 865 6.83 -13.12 -21.18
CA THR A 865 7.78 -13.70 -20.22
C THR A 865 7.86 -15.22 -20.40
N GLU A 866 6.73 -15.88 -20.63
CA GLU A 866 6.71 -17.30 -20.98
C GLU A 866 7.49 -17.57 -22.28
N ALA A 867 7.30 -16.75 -23.32
CA ALA A 867 7.99 -16.95 -24.61
C ALA A 867 9.52 -16.84 -24.50
N ILE A 868 10.05 -15.81 -23.82
CA ILE A 868 11.51 -15.60 -23.76
C ILE A 868 12.27 -16.67 -22.95
N ASN A 869 11.56 -17.40 -22.09
CA ASN A 869 12.11 -18.45 -21.23
C ASN A 869 12.05 -19.85 -21.85
N ASN A 870 11.44 -20.02 -23.02
CA ASN A 870 11.36 -21.30 -23.72
C ASN A 870 12.19 -21.27 -25.01
N THR A 871 12.86 -22.38 -25.33
CA THR A 871 13.87 -22.43 -26.40
C THR A 871 13.22 -22.34 -27.77
N ARG A 872 12.08 -23.01 -27.99
CA ARG A 872 11.39 -22.98 -29.28
C ARG A 872 10.88 -21.58 -29.64
N SER A 873 10.26 -20.90 -28.67
CA SER A 873 9.83 -19.50 -28.82
C SER A 873 11.00 -18.58 -29.16
N ARG A 874 12.12 -18.72 -28.47
CA ARG A 874 13.31 -17.91 -28.71
C ARG A 874 13.97 -18.18 -30.07
N ALA A 875 13.87 -19.41 -30.58
CA ALA A 875 14.28 -19.71 -31.94
C ALA A 875 13.45 -18.93 -32.99
N LEU A 876 12.16 -18.66 -32.74
CA LEU A 876 11.33 -17.83 -33.64
C LEU A 876 11.80 -16.37 -33.66
N GLU A 877 12.22 -15.80 -32.52
CA GLU A 877 12.83 -14.48 -32.50
C GLU A 877 14.18 -14.46 -33.24
N SER A 878 15.01 -15.50 -33.03
CA SER A 878 16.26 -15.68 -33.79
C SER A 878 16.03 -15.84 -35.30
N LEU A 879 14.92 -16.45 -35.71
CA LEU A 879 14.53 -16.56 -37.12
C LEU A 879 14.26 -15.17 -37.74
N VAL A 880 13.63 -14.27 -37.00
CA VAL A 880 13.43 -12.86 -37.42
C VAL A 880 14.79 -12.15 -37.54
N ASN A 881 15.68 -12.33 -36.56
CA ASN A 881 17.03 -11.76 -36.60
C ASN A 881 17.87 -12.28 -37.77
N PHE A 882 17.74 -13.58 -38.08
CA PHE A 882 18.34 -14.21 -39.25
C PHE A 882 17.87 -13.57 -40.55
N GLY A 883 16.57 -13.29 -40.69
CA GLY A 883 16.03 -12.58 -41.87
C GLY A 883 16.72 -11.23 -42.10
N PHE A 884 16.89 -10.43 -41.03
CA PHE A 884 17.59 -9.15 -41.14
C PHE A 884 19.07 -9.33 -41.47
N TRP A 885 19.72 -10.38 -40.97
CA TRP A 885 21.10 -10.70 -41.33
C TRP A 885 21.25 -11.08 -42.80
N VAL A 886 20.34 -11.89 -43.35
CA VAL A 886 20.34 -12.19 -44.79
C VAL A 886 20.16 -10.90 -45.59
N HIS A 887 19.20 -10.03 -45.25
CA HIS A 887 19.00 -8.76 -45.95
C HIS A 887 20.20 -7.81 -45.90
N ARG A 888 21.01 -7.83 -44.83
CA ARG A 888 22.25 -7.03 -44.80
C ARG A 888 23.26 -7.48 -45.86
N HIS A 889 23.24 -8.75 -46.25
CA HIS A 889 24.10 -9.30 -47.30
C HIS A 889 23.43 -9.30 -48.68
N LEU A 890 22.12 -9.56 -48.71
CA LEU A 890 21.28 -9.76 -49.89
C LEU A 890 19.95 -8.98 -49.71
N PRO A 891 19.94 -7.65 -49.95
CA PRO A 891 18.80 -6.79 -49.63
C PRO A 891 17.49 -7.07 -50.39
N VAL A 892 17.55 -7.86 -51.48
CA VAL A 892 16.40 -8.17 -52.37
C VAL A 892 16.02 -9.65 -52.29
N ASP A 893 16.53 -10.37 -51.28
CA ASP A 893 16.16 -11.78 -51.06
C ASP A 893 14.72 -11.90 -50.57
N ASN A 894 14.02 -12.98 -50.91
CA ASN A 894 12.64 -13.20 -50.46
C ASN A 894 12.53 -13.96 -49.13
N LEU A 895 13.67 -14.39 -48.56
CA LEU A 895 13.78 -15.10 -47.29
C LEU A 895 12.91 -16.37 -47.20
N PRO A 896 13.00 -17.29 -48.19
CA PRO A 896 12.18 -18.51 -48.20
C PRO A 896 12.32 -19.33 -46.91
N GLU A 897 13.48 -19.28 -46.24
CA GLU A 897 13.70 -20.00 -44.99
C GLU A 897 12.81 -19.46 -43.85
N VAL A 898 12.68 -18.14 -43.74
CA VAL A 898 11.82 -17.50 -42.73
C VAL A 898 10.36 -17.81 -43.02
N THR A 899 9.93 -17.61 -44.27
CA THR A 899 8.53 -17.81 -44.66
C THR A 899 8.12 -19.27 -44.60
N ASP A 900 8.97 -20.22 -45.02
CA ASP A 900 8.66 -21.64 -45.03
C ASP A 900 8.60 -22.23 -43.61
N ILE A 901 9.48 -21.80 -42.71
CA ILE A 901 9.48 -22.27 -41.32
C ILE A 901 8.20 -21.75 -40.62
N LEU A 902 7.88 -20.46 -40.78
CA LEU A 902 6.66 -19.90 -40.18
C LEU A 902 5.39 -20.50 -40.79
N ALA A 903 5.33 -20.67 -42.12
CA ALA A 903 4.19 -21.28 -42.82
C ALA A 903 3.85 -22.68 -42.28
N LYS A 904 4.87 -23.48 -41.95
CA LYS A 904 4.67 -24.82 -41.35
C LYS A 904 4.15 -24.77 -39.91
N ARG A 905 4.43 -23.71 -39.15
CA ARG A 905 3.98 -23.54 -37.76
C ARG A 905 2.56 -22.94 -37.67
N ILE A 906 2.16 -22.13 -38.66
CA ILE A 906 0.86 -21.45 -38.68
C ILE A 906 -0.24 -22.20 -39.44
N ALA A 907 0.10 -23.28 -40.16
CA ALA A 907 -0.87 -24.10 -40.86
C ALA A 907 -1.85 -24.77 -39.88
N ASP A 908 -3.12 -24.90 -40.26
CA ASP A 908 -4.17 -25.51 -39.44
C ASP A 908 -3.87 -26.98 -39.09
N ASP A 909 -3.08 -27.67 -39.91
CA ASP A 909 -2.64 -29.06 -39.75
C ASP A 909 -1.17 -29.18 -39.29
N ALA A 910 -0.59 -28.12 -38.74
CA ALA A 910 0.78 -28.12 -38.23
C ALA A 910 0.99 -29.23 -37.19
N GLU A 911 2.05 -30.03 -37.36
CA GLU A 911 2.43 -31.07 -36.40
C GLU A 911 2.74 -30.47 -35.02
N ILE A 912 3.33 -29.28 -35.01
CA ILE A 912 3.60 -28.48 -33.81
C ILE A 912 3.06 -27.07 -34.10
N PRO A 913 1.81 -26.75 -33.74
CA PRO A 913 1.25 -25.41 -33.95
C PRO A 913 1.91 -24.37 -33.04
N LEU A 914 1.63 -23.09 -33.29
CA LEU A 914 2.06 -22.02 -32.37
C LEU A 914 1.29 -22.09 -31.05
N SER A 915 2.00 -22.02 -29.93
CA SER A 915 1.43 -21.85 -28.59
C SER A 915 1.06 -20.39 -28.31
N ARG A 916 0.26 -20.12 -27.26
CA ARG A 916 -0.11 -18.75 -26.83
C ARG A 916 1.12 -17.82 -26.65
N PRO A 917 2.20 -18.23 -25.94
CA PRO A 917 3.42 -17.43 -25.84
C PRO A 917 4.08 -17.13 -27.19
N GLU A 918 4.11 -18.10 -28.11
CA GLU A 918 4.69 -17.93 -29.44
C GLU A 918 3.87 -16.95 -30.29
N HIS A 919 2.54 -16.97 -30.19
CA HIS A 919 1.67 -15.96 -30.80
C HIS A 919 1.94 -14.55 -30.25
N ALA A 920 2.09 -14.39 -28.94
CA ALA A 920 2.44 -13.11 -28.33
C ALA A 920 3.77 -12.56 -28.86
N LEU A 921 4.80 -13.41 -28.89
CA LEU A 921 6.14 -13.07 -29.37
C LEU A 921 6.14 -12.68 -30.86
N LEU A 922 5.44 -13.43 -31.70
CA LEU A 922 5.32 -13.11 -33.12
C LEU A 922 4.47 -11.85 -33.36
N GLY A 923 3.45 -11.61 -32.54
CA GLY A 923 2.72 -10.34 -32.52
C GLY A 923 3.63 -9.15 -32.20
N MET A 924 4.49 -9.29 -31.19
CA MET A 924 5.54 -8.30 -30.88
C MET A 924 6.49 -8.07 -32.07
N HIS A 925 6.85 -9.10 -32.82
CA HIS A 925 7.76 -8.99 -33.98
C HIS A 925 7.06 -8.77 -35.33
N PHE A 926 5.74 -8.58 -35.38
CA PHE A 926 5.03 -8.50 -36.67
C PHE A 926 5.51 -7.33 -37.55
N GLY A 927 5.86 -6.19 -36.95
CA GLY A 927 6.46 -5.08 -37.67
C GLY A 927 7.80 -5.43 -38.33
N ASN A 928 8.60 -6.31 -37.70
CA ASN A 928 9.83 -6.83 -38.27
C ASN A 928 9.54 -7.76 -39.44
N LEU A 929 8.56 -8.65 -39.32
CA LEU A 929 8.14 -9.53 -40.42
C LEU A 929 7.67 -8.73 -41.63
N CYS A 930 6.92 -7.64 -41.43
CA CYS A 930 6.54 -6.72 -42.50
C CYS A 930 7.75 -6.07 -43.19
N ALA A 931 8.81 -5.76 -42.43
CA ALA A 931 10.04 -5.19 -42.97
C ALA A 931 10.88 -6.22 -43.75
N LEU A 932 10.78 -7.50 -43.40
CA LEU A 932 11.48 -8.61 -44.04
C LEU A 932 10.77 -9.12 -45.31
N ASN A 933 9.45 -9.33 -45.24
CA ASN A 933 8.66 -9.75 -46.38
C ASN A 933 7.22 -9.24 -46.25
N ARG A 934 6.97 -8.06 -46.84
CA ARG A 934 5.68 -7.37 -46.75
C ARG A 934 4.53 -8.19 -47.32
N ASP A 935 4.70 -8.72 -48.52
CA ASP A 935 3.61 -9.42 -49.23
C ASP A 935 3.20 -10.69 -48.48
N TRP A 936 4.18 -11.45 -47.98
CA TRP A 936 3.92 -12.64 -47.18
C TRP A 936 3.24 -12.32 -45.84
N ALA A 937 3.68 -11.27 -45.15
CA ALA A 937 3.07 -10.84 -43.88
C ALA A 937 1.62 -10.35 -44.06
N ILE A 938 1.31 -9.71 -45.20
CA ILE A 938 -0.07 -9.32 -45.56
C ILE A 938 -0.93 -10.56 -45.80
N GLU A 939 -0.43 -11.52 -46.59
CA GLU A 939 -1.13 -12.76 -46.91
C GLU A 939 -1.50 -13.57 -45.67
N HIS A 940 -0.62 -13.62 -44.66
CA HIS A 940 -0.79 -14.43 -43.44
C HIS A 940 -1.23 -13.64 -42.21
N ARG A 941 -1.67 -12.37 -42.38
CA ARG A 941 -2.08 -11.49 -41.27
C ARG A 941 -3.08 -12.14 -40.32
N GLU A 942 -4.09 -12.83 -40.86
CA GLU A 942 -5.16 -13.46 -40.07
C GLU A 942 -4.66 -14.67 -39.25
N SER A 943 -3.58 -15.32 -39.68
CA SER A 943 -2.93 -16.39 -38.93
C SER A 943 -2.17 -15.86 -37.70
N PHE A 944 -1.59 -14.66 -37.79
CA PHE A 944 -0.89 -14.01 -36.66
C PHE A 944 -1.88 -13.38 -35.67
N PHE A 945 -2.99 -12.82 -36.17
CA PHE A 945 -4.01 -12.14 -35.36
C PHE A 945 -5.39 -12.80 -35.55
N PRO A 946 -5.59 -14.04 -35.05
CA PRO A 946 -6.80 -14.80 -35.32
C PRO A 946 -7.99 -14.27 -34.50
N GLN A 947 -8.77 -13.34 -35.07
CA GLN A 947 -9.93 -12.73 -34.38
C GLN A 947 -10.99 -13.75 -33.91
N GLY A 948 -11.04 -14.93 -34.54
CA GLY A 948 -11.89 -16.06 -34.11
C GLY A 948 -11.49 -16.67 -32.75
N ASN A 949 -10.23 -16.50 -32.32
CA ASN A 949 -9.72 -16.89 -31.01
C ASN A 949 -9.30 -15.63 -30.23
N LYS A 950 -10.23 -15.08 -29.44
CA LYS A 950 -10.05 -13.81 -28.74
C LYS A 950 -8.84 -13.78 -27.79
N VAL A 951 -8.52 -14.89 -27.13
CA VAL A 951 -7.40 -14.97 -26.18
C VAL A 951 -6.07 -14.87 -26.93
N VAL A 952 -5.91 -15.66 -27.98
CA VAL A 952 -4.69 -15.65 -28.82
C VAL A 952 -4.54 -14.30 -29.53
N TRP A 953 -5.64 -13.74 -30.04
CA TRP A 953 -5.64 -12.40 -30.64
C TRP A 953 -5.21 -11.33 -29.63
N GLN A 954 -5.72 -11.38 -28.39
CA GLN A 954 -5.36 -10.45 -27.32
C GLN A 954 -3.87 -10.57 -26.99
N ASP A 955 -3.35 -11.79 -26.85
CA ASP A 955 -1.93 -12.03 -26.55
C ASP A 955 -1.02 -11.48 -27.66
N ALA A 956 -1.38 -11.71 -28.94
CA ALA A 956 -0.62 -11.25 -30.10
C ALA A 956 -0.72 -9.73 -30.32
N PHE A 957 -1.94 -9.20 -30.47
CA PHE A 957 -2.16 -7.78 -30.77
C PHE A 957 -1.89 -6.87 -29.56
N GLY A 958 -2.19 -7.35 -28.35
CA GLY A 958 -1.82 -6.69 -27.10
C GLY A 958 -0.29 -6.56 -26.97
N SER A 959 0.46 -7.62 -27.29
CA SER A 959 1.93 -7.56 -27.32
C SER A 959 2.45 -6.62 -28.42
N TYR A 960 1.80 -6.60 -29.59
CA TYR A 960 2.13 -5.63 -30.63
C TYR A 960 2.01 -4.18 -30.11
N ILE A 961 0.85 -3.81 -29.54
CA ILE A 961 0.60 -2.47 -28.97
C ILE A 961 1.56 -2.16 -27.81
N ARG A 962 1.85 -3.14 -26.96
CA ARG A 962 2.67 -2.93 -25.76
C ARG A 962 4.14 -2.70 -26.08
N PHE A 963 4.70 -3.37 -27.08
CA PHE A 963 6.16 -3.36 -27.28
C PHE A 963 6.61 -2.60 -28.53
N ASN A 964 5.69 -2.28 -29.46
CA ASN A 964 6.04 -1.56 -30.68
C ASN A 964 5.69 -0.08 -30.59
N ARG A 965 6.49 0.75 -31.27
CA ARG A 965 6.14 2.14 -31.55
C ARG A 965 5.23 2.20 -32.77
N PRO A 966 4.42 3.26 -32.93
CA PRO A 966 3.63 3.46 -34.14
C PRO A 966 4.51 3.46 -35.40
N VAL A 967 4.06 2.79 -36.47
CA VAL A 967 4.73 2.76 -37.78
C VAL A 967 3.67 2.77 -38.89
N LYS A 968 3.70 3.76 -39.79
CA LYS A 968 2.67 3.94 -40.84
C LYS A 968 2.44 2.69 -41.70
N LEU A 969 3.52 2.11 -42.23
CA LEU A 969 3.43 0.99 -43.16
C LEU A 969 2.81 -0.25 -42.50
N THR A 970 3.15 -0.51 -41.24
CA THR A 970 2.58 -1.63 -40.48
C THR A 970 1.12 -1.35 -40.10
N PHE A 971 0.78 -0.09 -39.80
CA PHE A 971 -0.61 0.31 -39.54
C PHE A 971 -1.52 0.08 -40.75
N GLU A 972 -1.08 0.37 -41.97
CA GLU A 972 -1.87 0.07 -43.19
C GLU A 972 -2.25 -1.41 -43.28
N ILE A 973 -1.36 -2.30 -42.85
CA ILE A 973 -1.57 -3.75 -42.84
C ILE A 973 -2.49 -4.16 -41.68
N LEU A 974 -2.32 -3.54 -40.51
CA LEU A 974 -3.05 -3.86 -39.28
C LEU A 974 -4.30 -3.00 -39.05
N LEU A 975 -4.75 -2.22 -40.03
CA LEU A 975 -5.89 -1.32 -39.88
C LEU A 975 -7.12 -2.05 -39.32
N GLY A 976 -7.45 -3.22 -39.89
CA GLY A 976 -8.55 -4.04 -39.42
C GLY A 976 -8.40 -4.54 -37.97
N GLU A 977 -7.16 -4.70 -37.47
CA GLU A 977 -6.92 -5.08 -36.07
C GLU A 977 -7.10 -3.90 -35.11
N PHE A 978 -6.71 -2.69 -35.51
CA PHE A 978 -7.01 -1.46 -34.77
C PHE A 978 -8.52 -1.21 -34.72
N GLU A 979 -9.23 -1.38 -35.84
CA GLU A 979 -10.68 -1.27 -35.88
C GLU A 979 -11.36 -2.30 -34.99
N TYR A 980 -10.92 -3.56 -35.06
CA TYR A 980 -11.45 -4.63 -34.22
C TYR A 980 -11.19 -4.37 -32.73
N ALA A 981 -10.01 -3.85 -32.36
CA ALA A 981 -9.68 -3.50 -30.99
C ALA A 981 -10.57 -2.39 -30.43
N ILE A 982 -10.87 -1.34 -31.22
CA ILE A 982 -11.78 -0.26 -30.83
C ILE A 982 -13.21 -0.82 -30.62
N GLU A 983 -13.66 -1.75 -31.45
CA GLU A 983 -14.97 -2.39 -31.25
C GLU A 983 -15.00 -3.37 -30.07
N ASN A 984 -13.84 -3.85 -29.61
CA ASN A 984 -13.70 -4.89 -28.58
C ASN A 984 -12.78 -4.47 -27.42
N LEU A 985 -12.85 -3.22 -26.95
CA LEU A 985 -11.98 -2.71 -25.87
C LEU A 985 -11.95 -3.62 -24.63
N ASN A 986 -13.08 -4.26 -24.30
CA ASN A 986 -13.19 -5.19 -23.17
C ASN A 986 -12.19 -6.36 -23.26
N ALA A 987 -11.86 -6.82 -24.47
CA ALA A 987 -10.86 -7.87 -24.69
C ALA A 987 -9.46 -7.40 -24.27
N LEU A 988 -9.14 -6.11 -24.38
CA LEU A 988 -7.85 -5.56 -23.93
C LEU A 988 -7.82 -5.28 -22.42
N THR A 989 -8.98 -5.23 -21.75
CA THR A 989 -9.10 -4.90 -20.31
C THR A 989 -9.23 -6.11 -19.38
N ALA A 990 -9.27 -7.34 -19.91
CA ALA A 990 -9.74 -8.53 -19.18
C ALA A 990 -8.84 -9.01 -18.02
N GLU A 991 -7.66 -8.43 -17.78
CA GLU A 991 -6.72 -8.86 -16.73
C GLU A 991 -6.46 -7.83 -15.62
N LYS A 992 -6.27 -8.37 -14.40
CA LYS A 992 -5.90 -7.66 -13.16
C LYS A 992 -4.58 -6.88 -13.39
N ASP A 993 -4.69 -5.56 -13.36
CA ASP A 993 -3.66 -4.51 -13.55
C ASP A 993 -3.10 -4.23 -14.97
N ASN A 994 -2.70 -5.22 -15.78
CA ASN A 994 -2.07 -4.92 -17.09
C ASN A 994 -3.05 -4.44 -18.19
N GLY A 995 -4.31 -4.89 -18.15
CA GLY A 995 -5.29 -4.56 -19.21
C GLY A 995 -5.66 -3.07 -19.28
N LYS A 996 -5.46 -2.33 -18.18
CA LYS A 996 -5.70 -0.88 -18.17
C LYS A 996 -4.63 -0.11 -18.97
N GLU A 997 -3.40 -0.62 -19.07
CA GLU A 997 -2.31 0.01 -19.81
C GLU A 997 -2.49 -0.15 -21.34
N LEU A 998 -3.06 -1.27 -21.80
CA LEU A 998 -3.19 -1.57 -23.23
C LEU A 998 -4.16 -0.64 -23.96
N VAL A 999 -5.30 -0.31 -23.33
CA VAL A 999 -6.28 0.65 -23.90
C VAL A 999 -5.68 2.07 -23.97
N ASP A 1000 -4.90 2.46 -22.97
CA ASP A 1000 -4.19 3.75 -23.00
C ASP A 1000 -3.19 3.79 -24.14
N ARG A 1001 -2.38 2.72 -24.31
CA ARG A 1001 -1.44 2.62 -25.42
C ARG A 1001 -2.12 2.58 -26.79
N LEU A 1002 -3.29 1.93 -26.91
CA LEU A 1002 -4.12 2.00 -28.12
C LEU A 1002 -4.46 3.46 -28.46
N GLY A 1003 -4.99 4.22 -27.49
CA GLY A 1003 -5.29 5.66 -27.68
C GLY A 1003 -4.06 6.47 -28.11
N GLN A 1004 -2.89 6.20 -27.50
CA GLN A 1004 -1.62 6.87 -27.85
C GLN A 1004 -1.16 6.53 -29.28
N HIS A 1005 -1.31 5.28 -29.71
CA HIS A 1005 -1.01 4.86 -31.08
C HIS A 1005 -1.92 5.56 -32.07
N LEU A 1006 -3.24 5.55 -31.81
CA LEU A 1006 -4.22 6.21 -32.65
C LEU A 1006 -3.90 7.71 -32.79
N PHE A 1007 -3.65 8.40 -31.68
CA PHE A 1007 -3.27 9.82 -31.71
C PHE A 1007 -2.01 10.06 -32.56
N THR A 1008 -1.00 9.21 -32.43
CA THR A 1008 0.23 9.33 -33.23
C THR A 1008 -0.04 9.17 -34.74
N TYR A 1009 -0.89 8.22 -35.14
CA TYR A 1009 -1.27 8.04 -36.54
C TYR A 1009 -2.09 9.22 -37.08
N TYR A 1010 -2.97 9.80 -36.26
CA TYR A 1010 -3.64 11.06 -36.58
C TYR A 1010 -2.63 12.20 -36.81
N LEU A 1011 -1.68 12.38 -35.88
CA LEU A 1011 -0.61 13.39 -36.02
C LEU A 1011 0.21 13.22 -37.30
N TRP A 1012 0.23 12.01 -37.85
CA TRP A 1012 0.95 11.65 -39.05
C TRP A 1012 0.11 11.72 -40.33
N ASP A 1013 -1.11 12.23 -40.27
CA ASP A 1013 -2.03 12.37 -41.42
C ASP A 1013 -2.50 11.03 -42.00
N VAL A 1014 -2.53 9.97 -41.20
CA VAL A 1014 -2.92 8.64 -41.69
C VAL A 1014 -4.44 8.55 -41.87
N TYR A 1015 -5.20 9.25 -41.04
CA TYR A 1015 -6.66 9.35 -41.10
C TYR A 1015 -7.10 10.73 -40.57
N PRO A 1016 -8.29 11.25 -40.96
CA PRO A 1016 -8.75 12.57 -40.53
C PRO A 1016 -9.14 12.60 -39.05
N LEU A 1017 -9.11 13.77 -38.41
CA LEU A 1017 -9.53 13.92 -37.01
C LEU A 1017 -10.98 13.51 -36.77
N LEU A 1018 -11.88 13.79 -37.73
CA LEU A 1018 -13.33 13.61 -37.63
C LEU A 1018 -13.91 12.93 -38.88
N GLY A 1019 -15.09 12.35 -38.73
CA GLY A 1019 -15.87 11.67 -39.76
C GLY A 1019 -15.67 10.16 -39.79
N ASP A 1020 -16.35 9.46 -40.70
CA ASP A 1020 -16.41 7.98 -40.75
C ASP A 1020 -15.03 7.28 -40.79
N GLY A 1021 -13.99 7.96 -41.27
CA GLY A 1021 -12.61 7.45 -41.30
C GLY A 1021 -11.79 7.69 -40.03
N SER A 1022 -12.32 8.41 -39.03
CA SER A 1022 -11.59 8.76 -37.82
C SER A 1022 -11.60 7.64 -36.79
N LEU A 1023 -10.45 7.01 -36.60
CA LEU A 1023 -10.28 6.04 -35.51
C LEU A 1023 -10.19 6.71 -34.15
N LEU A 1024 -9.71 7.96 -34.09
CA LEU A 1024 -9.60 8.71 -32.85
C LEU A 1024 -10.99 9.10 -32.34
N GLU A 1025 -11.86 9.62 -33.22
CA GLU A 1025 -13.26 9.92 -32.87
C GLU A 1025 -13.99 8.66 -32.40
N ARG A 1026 -13.87 7.55 -33.15
CA ARG A 1026 -14.43 6.25 -32.73
C ARG A 1026 -13.90 5.79 -31.38
N PHE A 1027 -12.62 5.96 -31.09
CA PHE A 1027 -12.05 5.61 -29.78
C PHE A 1027 -12.67 6.43 -28.67
N TYR A 1028 -12.82 7.74 -28.85
CA TYR A 1028 -13.49 8.63 -27.89
C TYR A 1028 -14.96 8.21 -27.69
N ASP A 1029 -15.70 7.93 -28.77
CA ASP A 1029 -17.09 7.46 -28.69
C ASP A 1029 -17.22 6.14 -27.92
N LYS A 1030 -16.33 5.17 -28.17
CA LYS A 1030 -16.33 3.86 -27.49
C LYS A 1030 -15.89 3.93 -26.03
N THR A 1031 -15.12 4.96 -25.67
CA THR A 1031 -14.68 5.21 -24.29
C THR A 1031 -15.52 6.29 -23.60
N ASN A 1032 -16.69 6.62 -24.14
CA ASN A 1032 -17.53 7.68 -23.60
C ASN A 1032 -17.92 7.44 -22.12
N ASP A 1033 -18.14 6.19 -21.73
CA ASP A 1033 -18.48 5.85 -20.34
C ASP A 1033 -17.25 5.79 -19.40
N ASP A 1034 -16.03 5.94 -19.92
CA ASP A 1034 -14.77 5.95 -19.16
C ASP A 1034 -13.94 7.22 -19.45
N ARG A 1035 -14.47 8.38 -19.01
CA ARG A 1035 -13.84 9.71 -19.16
C ARG A 1035 -12.40 9.81 -18.65
N LYS A 1036 -11.95 8.89 -17.79
CA LYS A 1036 -10.55 8.85 -17.33
C LYS A 1036 -9.58 8.54 -18.47
N ARG A 1037 -9.99 7.76 -19.48
CA ARG A 1037 -9.16 7.45 -20.65
C ARG A 1037 -8.87 8.67 -21.50
N TRP A 1038 -9.85 9.57 -21.59
CA TRP A 1038 -9.70 10.84 -22.30
C TRP A 1038 -8.66 11.70 -21.61
N ALA A 1039 -8.76 11.83 -20.28
CA ALA A 1039 -7.78 12.53 -19.46
C ALA A 1039 -6.36 11.95 -19.60
N GLN A 1040 -6.22 10.62 -19.54
CA GLN A 1040 -4.93 9.94 -19.69
C GLN A 1040 -4.30 10.16 -21.07
N LEU A 1041 -5.10 10.13 -22.14
CA LEU A 1041 -4.60 10.45 -23.47
C LEU A 1041 -4.19 11.92 -23.56
N PHE A 1042 -5.01 12.85 -23.08
CA PHE A 1042 -4.72 14.28 -23.10
C PHE A 1042 -3.46 14.64 -22.29
N ASP A 1043 -3.29 14.07 -21.09
CA ASP A 1043 -2.06 14.17 -20.28
C ASP A 1043 -0.84 13.62 -21.04
N HIS A 1044 -0.97 12.44 -21.65
CA HIS A 1044 0.10 11.82 -22.44
C HIS A 1044 0.55 12.75 -23.59
N VAL A 1045 -0.39 13.34 -24.32
CA VAL A 1045 -0.06 14.28 -25.40
C VAL A 1045 0.70 15.48 -24.85
N GLY A 1046 0.23 16.08 -23.75
CA GLY A 1046 0.92 17.20 -23.10
C GLY A 1046 2.36 16.87 -22.69
N ARG A 1047 2.57 15.70 -22.07
CA ARG A 1047 3.91 15.22 -21.69
C ARG A 1047 4.81 14.95 -22.88
N SER A 1048 4.26 14.37 -23.95
CA SER A 1048 5.00 14.11 -25.20
C SER A 1048 5.49 15.42 -25.82
N LEU A 1049 4.64 16.44 -25.87
CA LEU A 1049 4.98 17.76 -26.40
C LEU A 1049 6.02 18.49 -25.54
N ARG A 1050 5.89 18.43 -24.21
CA ARG A 1050 6.91 18.95 -23.26
C ARG A 1050 8.30 18.35 -23.51
N ASN A 1051 8.36 17.06 -23.81
CA ASN A 1051 9.61 16.35 -24.05
C ASN A 1051 10.14 16.50 -25.49
N SER A 1052 9.43 17.17 -26.39
CA SER A 1052 9.79 17.32 -27.81
C SER A 1052 10.78 18.45 -28.10
N GLY A 1053 11.32 19.12 -27.08
CA GLY A 1053 12.24 20.26 -27.24
C GLY A 1053 11.53 21.56 -27.61
N ARG A 1054 12.23 22.48 -28.31
CA ARG A 1054 11.74 23.85 -28.59
C ARG A 1054 11.07 24.05 -29.95
N HIS A 1055 11.14 23.07 -30.84
CA HIS A 1055 10.65 23.23 -32.21
C HIS A 1055 9.89 21.99 -32.66
N LEU A 1056 8.69 22.20 -33.20
CA LEU A 1056 7.85 21.20 -33.84
C LEU A 1056 7.53 21.66 -35.26
N ASP A 1057 7.44 20.72 -36.21
CA ASP A 1057 7.06 21.02 -37.59
C ASP A 1057 5.66 21.65 -37.66
N LYS A 1058 5.46 22.61 -38.56
CA LYS A 1058 4.21 23.37 -38.65
C LYS A 1058 2.98 22.47 -38.87
N ALA A 1059 3.08 21.45 -39.73
CA ALA A 1059 1.94 20.58 -40.00
C ALA A 1059 1.56 19.73 -38.78
N LEU A 1060 2.55 19.33 -37.97
CA LEU A 1060 2.32 18.65 -36.70
C LEU A 1060 1.67 19.59 -35.68
N THR A 1061 2.19 20.82 -35.56
CA THR A 1061 1.60 21.85 -34.71
C THR A 1061 0.15 22.13 -35.08
N ASP A 1062 -0.16 22.32 -36.37
CA ASP A 1062 -1.53 22.58 -36.84
C ASP A 1062 -2.49 21.42 -36.47
N ARG A 1063 -2.04 20.16 -36.56
CA ARG A 1063 -2.84 18.99 -36.15
C ARG A 1063 -2.98 18.84 -34.63
N VAL A 1064 -1.94 19.13 -33.87
CA VAL A 1064 -2.02 19.18 -32.39
C VAL A 1064 -3.04 20.23 -31.97
N ILE A 1065 -3.01 21.41 -32.59
CA ILE A 1065 -3.96 22.50 -32.34
C ILE A 1065 -5.38 22.07 -32.74
N ALA A 1066 -5.57 21.44 -33.91
CA ALA A 1066 -6.89 20.96 -34.32
C ALA A 1066 -7.47 19.90 -33.36
N PHE A 1067 -6.63 18.99 -32.86
CA PHE A 1067 -7.04 18.03 -31.83
C PHE A 1067 -7.44 18.75 -30.54
N PHE A 1068 -6.61 19.69 -30.09
CA PHE A 1068 -6.91 20.52 -28.92
C PHE A 1068 -8.23 21.26 -29.07
N ASP A 1069 -8.44 21.97 -30.18
CA ASP A 1069 -9.66 22.74 -30.43
C ASP A 1069 -10.90 21.83 -30.42
N TRP A 1070 -10.82 20.64 -31.01
CA TRP A 1070 -11.89 19.63 -30.93
C TRP A 1070 -12.19 19.22 -29.49
N ARG A 1071 -11.17 19.00 -28.66
CA ARG A 1071 -11.37 18.63 -27.24
C ARG A 1071 -11.93 19.79 -26.42
N VAL A 1072 -11.49 21.01 -26.69
CA VAL A 1072 -12.03 22.21 -26.04
C VAL A 1072 -13.49 22.45 -26.41
N GLU A 1073 -13.89 22.21 -27.67
CA GLU A 1073 -15.29 22.29 -28.10
C GLU A 1073 -16.17 21.24 -27.39
N ALA A 1074 -15.63 20.05 -27.12
CA ALA A 1074 -16.33 19.03 -26.33
C ALA A 1074 -16.50 19.41 -24.85
N ALA A 1075 -15.63 20.29 -24.33
CA ALA A 1075 -15.70 20.89 -22.99
C ALA A 1075 -15.84 19.87 -21.83
N GLU A 1076 -15.17 18.72 -21.93
CA GLU A 1076 -15.17 17.70 -20.89
C GLU A 1076 -14.18 18.04 -19.75
N PRO A 1077 -14.64 18.34 -18.52
CA PRO A 1077 -13.76 18.86 -17.47
C PRO A 1077 -12.69 17.88 -16.98
N LEU A 1078 -12.97 16.57 -16.94
CA LEU A 1078 -11.98 15.58 -16.50
C LEU A 1078 -10.80 15.46 -17.48
N GLU A 1079 -10.99 15.81 -18.74
CA GLU A 1079 -9.94 15.76 -19.76
C GLU A 1079 -9.11 17.05 -19.77
N LEU A 1080 -9.79 18.21 -19.77
CA LEU A 1080 -9.15 19.51 -19.92
C LEU A 1080 -8.32 19.92 -18.69
N GLN A 1081 -8.63 19.39 -17.50
CA GLN A 1081 -7.83 19.60 -16.28
C GLN A 1081 -6.36 19.15 -16.43
N GLU A 1082 -6.08 18.21 -17.34
CA GLU A 1082 -4.74 17.67 -17.60
C GLU A 1082 -3.88 18.57 -18.50
N PHE A 1083 -4.21 19.87 -18.63
CA PHE A 1083 -3.47 20.83 -19.47
C PHE A 1083 -2.09 21.23 -18.91
N THR A 1084 -1.73 20.83 -17.69
CA THR A 1084 -0.48 21.26 -17.01
C THR A 1084 0.76 21.08 -17.89
N PHE A 1085 0.95 19.93 -18.54
CA PHE A 1085 2.13 19.69 -19.37
C PHE A 1085 2.06 20.34 -20.76
N TRP A 1086 0.86 20.65 -21.25
CA TRP A 1086 0.69 21.45 -22.47
C TRP A 1086 1.18 22.89 -22.27
N LEU A 1087 0.91 23.46 -21.09
CA LEU A 1087 1.41 24.78 -20.73
C LEU A 1087 2.95 24.82 -20.66
N GLU A 1088 3.59 23.72 -20.29
CA GLU A 1088 5.06 23.59 -20.26
C GLU A 1088 5.69 23.21 -21.61
N ALA A 1089 4.91 22.95 -22.65
CA ALA A 1089 5.43 22.52 -23.95
C ALA A 1089 6.11 23.65 -24.74
N GLU A 1090 7.42 23.83 -24.56
CA GLU A 1090 8.22 24.86 -25.25
C GLU A 1090 8.19 24.76 -26.78
N CYS A 1091 7.82 23.60 -27.34
CA CYS A 1091 7.65 23.43 -28.78
C CYS A 1091 6.42 24.15 -29.37
N LEU A 1092 5.48 24.57 -28.52
CA LEU A 1092 4.29 25.32 -28.92
C LEU A 1092 4.47 26.81 -28.61
N ASP A 1093 3.89 27.65 -29.47
CA ASP A 1093 3.93 29.10 -29.32
C ASP A 1093 3.42 29.53 -27.92
N PRO A 1094 4.18 30.36 -27.18
CA PRO A 1094 3.79 30.76 -25.83
C PRO A 1094 2.49 31.57 -25.79
N ASN A 1095 2.17 32.38 -26.81
CA ASN A 1095 0.88 33.09 -26.84
C ASN A 1095 -0.27 32.11 -27.06
N TRP A 1096 -0.10 31.14 -27.97
CA TRP A 1096 -1.09 30.07 -28.15
C TRP A 1096 -1.32 29.31 -26.85
N ARG A 1097 -0.25 28.88 -26.16
CA ARG A 1097 -0.35 28.14 -24.88
C ARG A 1097 -1.13 28.91 -23.82
N LEU A 1098 -0.82 30.20 -23.66
CA LEU A 1098 -1.49 31.06 -22.67
C LEU A 1098 -2.95 31.35 -23.05
N HIS A 1099 -3.25 31.63 -24.32
CA HIS A 1099 -4.62 31.83 -24.77
C HIS A 1099 -5.47 30.55 -24.64
N SER A 1100 -4.90 29.39 -25.00
CA SER A 1100 -5.55 28.09 -24.84
C SER A 1100 -5.83 27.78 -23.37
N TYR A 1101 -4.87 28.02 -22.49
CA TYR A 1101 -5.07 27.85 -21.05
C TYR A 1101 -6.12 28.82 -20.50
N SER A 1102 -6.09 30.09 -20.92
CA SER A 1102 -7.09 31.10 -20.58
C SER A 1102 -8.51 30.68 -20.98
N LYS A 1103 -8.68 30.04 -22.15
CA LYS A 1103 -9.97 29.48 -22.60
C LYS A 1103 -10.43 28.29 -21.73
N ILE A 1104 -9.52 27.38 -21.38
CA ILE A 1104 -9.85 26.25 -20.51
C ILE A 1104 -10.32 26.76 -19.14
N LEU A 1105 -9.63 27.75 -18.58
CA LEU A 1105 -10.01 28.38 -17.31
C LEU A 1105 -11.40 29.05 -17.35
N ASP A 1106 -11.90 29.46 -18.53
CA ASP A 1106 -13.27 29.97 -18.68
C ASP A 1106 -14.33 28.84 -18.68
N LEU A 1107 -13.95 27.63 -19.11
CA LEU A 1107 -14.82 26.45 -19.20
C LEU A 1107 -14.86 25.68 -17.87
N GLU A 1108 -13.74 25.61 -17.16
CA GLU A 1108 -13.59 24.86 -15.92
C GLU A 1108 -13.83 25.74 -14.69
N ARG A 1109 -14.94 25.49 -13.98
CA ARG A 1109 -15.13 26.04 -12.63
C ARG A 1109 -14.68 25.03 -11.58
N GLY A 1110 -13.38 25.08 -11.27
CA GLY A 1110 -12.76 24.64 -10.02
C GLY A 1110 -12.99 23.20 -9.58
N LYS A 1111 -12.11 22.27 -10.01
CA LYS A 1111 -11.80 21.02 -9.30
C LYS A 1111 -10.29 20.69 -9.40
N ASP A 1112 -9.86 19.80 -8.51
CA ASP A 1112 -8.55 19.67 -7.85
C ASP A 1112 -7.36 19.17 -8.71
N VAL A 1113 -6.15 19.45 -8.22
CA VAL A 1113 -4.79 18.94 -8.59
C VAL A 1113 -4.07 19.54 -9.82
N GLY A 1114 -2.99 20.32 -9.57
CA GLY A 1114 -1.99 20.73 -10.58
C GLY A 1114 -1.62 22.23 -10.59
N LEU A 1115 -2.41 23.08 -9.92
CA LEU A 1115 -2.30 24.54 -10.01
C LEU A 1115 -0.95 25.12 -9.55
N SER A 1116 -0.22 24.47 -8.63
CA SER A 1116 1.13 24.92 -8.23
C SER A 1116 2.15 24.80 -9.37
N LEU A 1117 2.08 23.71 -10.15
CA LEU A 1117 2.90 23.53 -11.35
C LEU A 1117 2.48 24.52 -12.44
N GLN A 1118 1.18 24.79 -12.58
CA GLN A 1118 0.65 25.75 -13.55
C GLN A 1118 1.08 27.20 -13.23
N VAL A 1119 1.02 27.64 -11.97
CA VAL A 1119 1.51 28.98 -11.55
C VAL A 1119 3.03 29.10 -11.73
N SER A 1120 3.79 28.05 -11.46
CA SER A 1120 5.23 28.03 -11.75
C SER A 1120 5.52 28.15 -13.25
N ALA A 1121 4.75 27.46 -14.10
CA ALA A 1121 4.86 27.58 -15.55
C ALA A 1121 4.48 28.99 -16.05
N LEU A 1122 3.43 29.60 -15.50
CA LEU A 1122 3.06 31.00 -15.76
C LEU A 1122 4.19 31.96 -15.39
N ASN A 1123 4.79 31.80 -14.21
CA ASN A 1123 5.89 32.64 -13.75
C ASN A 1123 7.12 32.58 -14.70
N LYS A 1124 7.40 31.41 -15.28
CA LYS A 1124 8.48 31.27 -16.30
C LYS A 1124 8.18 32.03 -17.59
N LEU A 1125 6.92 32.17 -17.97
CA LEU A 1125 6.49 32.90 -19.19
C LEU A 1125 6.35 34.41 -18.95
N LEU A 1126 6.36 34.85 -17.69
CA LEU A 1126 6.18 36.24 -17.27
C LEU A 1126 7.06 37.28 -18.01
N PRO A 1127 8.37 37.05 -18.25
CA PRO A 1127 9.24 38.09 -18.80
C PRO A 1127 8.82 38.64 -20.17
N ASN A 1128 8.09 37.85 -20.97
CA ASN A 1128 7.75 38.19 -22.35
C ASN A 1128 6.23 38.23 -22.65
N HIS A 1129 5.38 37.80 -21.71
CA HIS A 1129 3.92 37.64 -21.91
C HIS A 1129 3.12 38.14 -20.70
N LEU A 1130 3.47 39.33 -20.20
CA LEU A 1130 2.96 39.87 -18.95
C LEU A 1130 1.43 39.93 -18.87
N ASP A 1131 0.79 40.45 -19.91
CA ASP A 1131 -0.66 40.63 -20.03
C ASP A 1131 -1.41 39.29 -19.88
N LEU A 1132 -1.04 38.29 -20.68
CA LEU A 1132 -1.69 36.98 -20.69
C LEU A 1132 -1.38 36.17 -19.44
N VAL A 1133 -0.17 36.28 -18.89
CA VAL A 1133 0.20 35.61 -17.63
C VAL A 1133 -0.63 36.17 -16.48
N VAL A 1134 -0.77 37.50 -16.40
CA VAL A 1134 -1.60 38.16 -15.39
C VAL A 1134 -3.08 37.81 -15.58
N GLU A 1135 -3.57 37.74 -16.82
CA GLU A 1135 -4.95 37.30 -17.11
C GLU A 1135 -5.21 35.86 -16.67
N CYS A 1136 -4.36 34.91 -17.05
CA CYS A 1136 -4.50 33.51 -16.66
C CYS A 1136 -4.45 33.36 -15.14
N PHE A 1137 -3.51 34.04 -14.49
CA PHE A 1137 -3.43 34.06 -13.03
C PHE A 1137 -4.69 34.66 -12.41
N ALA A 1138 -5.24 35.74 -12.98
CA ALA A 1138 -6.51 36.30 -12.55
C ALA A 1138 -7.65 35.28 -12.64
N LYS A 1139 -7.78 34.57 -13.77
CA LYS A 1139 -8.82 33.56 -13.98
C LYS A 1139 -8.68 32.38 -13.00
N ILE A 1140 -7.46 31.92 -12.72
CA ILE A 1140 -7.19 30.95 -11.65
C ILE A 1140 -7.76 31.45 -10.31
N THR A 1141 -7.44 32.70 -9.92
CA THR A 1141 -7.92 33.26 -8.64
C THR A 1141 -9.42 33.52 -8.63
N VAL A 1142 -10.07 33.71 -9.78
CA VAL A 1142 -11.53 33.84 -9.90
C VAL A 1142 -12.22 32.48 -9.78
N ALA A 1143 -11.63 31.43 -10.35
CA ALA A 1143 -12.14 30.06 -10.30
C ALA A 1143 -11.98 29.40 -8.92
N MET A 1144 -11.13 29.97 -8.06
CA MET A 1144 -11.03 29.61 -6.65
C MET A 1144 -12.31 30.03 -5.90
N ASP A 1145 -13.07 29.05 -5.41
CA ASP A 1145 -14.18 29.27 -4.49
C ASP A 1145 -13.67 29.45 -3.05
N GLN A 1146 -14.42 30.17 -2.21
CA GLN A 1146 -14.11 30.34 -0.78
C GLN A 1146 -14.12 29.01 -0.01
N SER A 1147 -14.80 27.98 -0.52
CA SER A 1147 -14.73 26.60 -0.01
C SER A 1147 -13.38 25.92 -0.31
N ILE A 1148 -12.61 26.38 -1.31
CA ILE A 1148 -11.38 25.73 -1.74
C ILE A 1148 -10.17 26.63 -1.44
N ARG A 1149 -9.70 26.65 -0.19
CA ARG A 1149 -8.43 27.32 0.17
C ARG A 1149 -7.22 26.47 -0.26
N MET A 1150 -6.85 26.60 -1.53
CA MET A 1150 -5.69 25.95 -2.16
C MET A 1150 -4.37 26.68 -1.81
N TYR A 1151 -3.27 25.92 -1.75
CA TYR A 1151 -1.94 26.50 -1.53
C TYR A 1151 -1.32 26.93 -2.87
N ILE A 1152 -1.18 28.25 -3.09
CA ILE A 1152 -0.33 28.82 -4.14
C ILE A 1152 0.99 29.25 -3.50
N SER A 1153 2.11 28.80 -4.05
CA SER A 1153 3.46 29.23 -3.66
C SER A 1153 3.59 30.75 -3.81
N ALA A 1154 3.80 31.45 -2.69
CA ALA A 1154 4.09 32.89 -2.72
C ALA A 1154 5.35 33.22 -3.54
N ASN A 1155 6.31 32.30 -3.63
CA ASN A 1155 7.52 32.49 -4.45
C ASN A 1155 7.21 32.57 -5.95
N ASP A 1156 6.15 31.92 -6.41
CA ASP A 1156 5.75 31.89 -7.82
C ASP A 1156 4.68 32.95 -8.15
N ALA A 1157 3.76 33.23 -7.22
CA ALA A 1157 2.67 34.18 -7.41
C ALA A 1157 3.06 35.65 -7.22
N LYS A 1158 3.92 35.96 -6.22
CA LYS A 1158 4.32 37.36 -5.94
C LYS A 1158 5.03 38.04 -7.12
N PRO A 1159 5.93 37.37 -7.87
CA PRO A 1159 6.54 37.96 -9.06
C PRO A 1159 5.52 38.37 -10.12
N ILE A 1160 4.49 37.56 -10.37
CA ILE A 1160 3.44 37.83 -11.37
C ILE A 1160 2.67 39.11 -11.01
N LEU A 1161 2.22 39.24 -9.76
CA LEU A 1161 1.50 40.43 -9.29
C LEU A 1161 2.40 41.68 -9.31
N LYS A 1162 3.66 41.55 -8.87
CA LYS A 1162 4.60 42.66 -8.87
C LYS A 1162 4.86 43.18 -10.28
N ALA A 1163 5.04 42.29 -11.25
CA ALA A 1163 5.20 42.69 -12.65
C ALA A 1163 3.91 43.33 -13.19
N GLY A 1164 2.73 42.81 -12.82
CA GLY A 1164 1.43 43.36 -13.18
C GLY A 1164 1.20 44.78 -12.66
N PHE A 1165 1.57 45.08 -11.40
CA PHE A 1165 1.47 46.43 -10.82
C PHE A 1165 2.40 47.44 -11.50
N ASN A 1166 3.56 46.98 -11.94
CA ASN A 1166 4.55 47.80 -12.62
C ASN A 1166 4.36 47.84 -14.15
N ALA A 1167 3.27 47.28 -14.68
CA ALA A 1167 2.98 47.27 -16.11
C ALA A 1167 2.70 48.68 -16.66
N GLU A 1168 3.22 49.00 -17.86
CA GLU A 1168 2.91 50.26 -18.53
C GLU A 1168 1.43 50.35 -18.93
N ASP A 1169 0.82 49.22 -19.32
CA ASP A 1169 -0.58 49.12 -19.71
C ASP A 1169 -1.53 49.27 -18.49
N PRO A 1170 -2.42 50.28 -18.48
CA PRO A 1170 -3.43 50.45 -17.43
C PRO A 1170 -4.35 49.23 -17.24
N GLN A 1171 -4.68 48.49 -18.30
CA GLN A 1171 -5.57 47.32 -18.20
C GLN A 1171 -4.91 46.17 -17.44
N VAL A 1172 -3.61 45.93 -17.68
CA VAL A 1172 -2.86 44.89 -16.97
C VAL A 1172 -2.71 45.23 -15.48
N ARG A 1173 -2.49 46.52 -15.17
CA ARG A 1173 -2.50 47.00 -13.77
C ARG A 1173 -3.85 46.78 -13.11
N GLU A 1174 -4.95 47.09 -13.79
CA GLU A 1174 -6.31 46.87 -13.27
C GLU A 1174 -6.59 45.37 -13.05
N ILE A 1175 -6.15 44.49 -13.96
CA ILE A 1175 -6.28 43.04 -13.78
C ILE A 1175 -5.44 42.57 -12.60
N ALA A 1176 -4.21 43.06 -12.43
CA ALA A 1176 -3.35 42.72 -11.29
C ALA A 1176 -3.94 43.21 -9.95
N GLU A 1177 -4.50 44.43 -9.92
CA GLU A 1177 -5.25 44.97 -8.78
C GLU A 1177 -6.45 44.09 -8.45
N ARG A 1178 -7.27 43.74 -9.44
CA ARG A 1178 -8.41 42.84 -9.27
C ARG A 1178 -7.98 41.44 -8.82
N THR A 1179 -6.85 40.94 -9.30
CA THR A 1179 -6.30 39.64 -8.92
C THR A 1179 -5.82 39.64 -7.48
N ARG A 1180 -5.12 40.70 -7.05
CA ARG A 1180 -4.78 40.92 -5.64
C ARG A 1180 -6.06 41.03 -4.81
N GLU A 1181 -7.05 41.80 -5.23
CA GLU A 1181 -8.34 41.90 -4.54
C GLU A 1181 -9.05 40.55 -4.42
N ASN A 1182 -9.01 39.71 -5.46
CA ASN A 1182 -9.55 38.35 -5.41
C ASN A 1182 -8.80 37.47 -4.42
N LEU A 1183 -7.46 37.51 -4.40
CA LEU A 1183 -6.64 36.78 -3.43
C LEU A 1183 -6.89 37.27 -1.99
N LEU A 1184 -7.04 38.58 -1.80
CA LEU A 1184 -7.43 39.18 -0.52
C LEU A 1184 -8.85 38.75 -0.12
N ARG A 1185 -9.80 38.69 -1.07
CA ARG A 1185 -11.17 38.17 -0.88
C ARG A 1185 -11.19 36.68 -0.51
N LEU A 1186 -10.19 35.93 -0.93
CA LEU A 1186 -10.00 34.51 -0.59
C LEU A 1186 -9.21 34.30 0.72
N GLY A 1187 -8.81 35.38 1.39
CA GLY A 1187 -8.15 35.35 2.69
C GLY A 1187 -6.63 35.25 2.63
N HIS A 1188 -5.99 35.51 1.48
CA HIS A 1188 -4.54 35.53 1.32
C HIS A 1188 -3.98 36.95 1.50
N PHE A 1189 -3.82 37.38 2.75
CA PHE A 1189 -3.39 38.75 3.06
C PHE A 1189 -1.88 38.98 2.98
N ASP A 1190 -1.08 37.91 2.78
CA ASP A 1190 0.37 37.98 2.48
C ASP A 1190 0.70 38.74 1.17
N TYR A 1191 -0.34 39.12 0.42
CA TYR A 1191 -0.28 39.89 -0.83
C TYR A 1191 -0.67 41.38 -0.65
N LEU A 1192 -0.98 41.84 0.58
CA LEU A 1192 -1.30 43.24 0.90
C LEU A 1192 -0.15 44.20 0.57
N ASP A 1193 1.07 43.83 0.97
CA ASP A 1193 2.25 44.70 0.92
C ASP A 1193 3.06 44.55 -0.38
N ILE A 1194 2.44 43.99 -1.44
CA ILE A 1194 3.09 43.89 -2.75
C ILE A 1194 2.94 45.23 -3.46
N GLU A 1195 4.06 45.95 -3.54
CA GLU A 1195 4.28 47.15 -4.36
C GLU A 1195 4.88 46.81 -5.74
#